data_AF-A0A4T0SBB4-F1
#
_entry.id   AF-A0A4T0SBB4-F1
#
_cell.length_a   1.000
_cell.length_b   1.000
_cell.length_c   1.000
_cell.angle_alpha   90.00
_cell.angle_beta   90.00
_cell.angle_gamma   90.00
#
_symmetry.space_group_name_H-M   'P 1'
#
loop_
_entity.id
_entity.type
_entity.pdbx_description
1 polymer ?
#
loop_
_entity_poly.entity_id
_entity_poly.type
_entity_poly.pdbx_seq_one_letter_code
_entity_poly.pdbx_strand_id
1 'polypeptide(L)'
;MSLVNTFKSHPNVKEHQLRLHKCYKIVDDIFSYEITYNDILIATKNYIKIITVNKGVNETAYQNLSWLESPDSPICHISFSQHFNSFIFISQDGHAYYAHLDSEWKGCCIAKPPTTAVVSSFNEQFSLISIGTSDGKVLNFAIRPNNEAPIQSHTFSENSTIGPVKQLNWTHDGYALAIAYENSWSIRSIYGRILVPTSDDLLSFIPNSSQRIQKFQDRHIWGLKNIFWGTQSLEIYLLIRNADESHQLFVIPLAKSAVTTQHSPDNTRYAFLQMYDKLLVYRGADQSDLSVINPESDVWESIKIPLDYLHTQFPIKYSSISSNGKFVAVAGRNGLAHYSTTSKKWKLFNSEVDEQSFSVSGGMVWFNHILIASVITETNEYQLRLYSRDQDLSTRVVLYIENIPSRILLTSLFENALLVYTADNTIHHYLITPTNDSITLNLANIISFQGVVSNPTRVRGMSWMIPPSQRKLGDPIDDLTVATIIFLIDGKLVLLRPRRIAQDQVKYDMQVLSDGIEYYWTHLNGIGALENSLWGVDGQGIRLWLDALTLTQSEREKARNSQNSNLEIVKESVRIELDFYPLSVLMDKGILIGVDHEASLRGNLPFISYKIHTNTHLFLHHTIRFYLMRGSLKEAVIFANNYSDLVYFPHTLEILLHSVLEEEADADVSNNLLPLVIEFLDHWDCALQVVVGCARKTEMSRWSYLFDVVGAPRELFEKCLKAHQLKTASSYLLVLHHLEQLEGTDDAFKLLHKALVGGDLILSKEIIRFLHSIDPSGVYMQNIMDLIDNLKNTLPEISNNIPVNGLSQLDEEDEYNLTLQRTFSARKREGLGITLEEE
;
A
#
# COMPACT_ATOMS: atom_id res chain seq x y z
N MET A 1 -27.58 30.62 -18.66
CA MET A 1 -28.71 30.17 -17.81
C MET A 1 -28.64 30.88 -16.47
N SER A 2 -29.77 31.33 -15.92
CA SER A 2 -29.83 32.33 -14.84
C SER A 2 -29.46 31.76 -13.46
N LEU A 3 -28.26 32.11 -12.97
CA LEU A 3 -27.85 32.02 -11.56
C LEU A 3 -28.80 32.75 -10.59
N VAL A 4 -29.69 33.59 -11.12
CA VAL A 4 -30.60 34.47 -10.36
C VAL A 4 -31.71 33.71 -9.62
N ASN A 5 -32.08 32.49 -10.04
CA ASN A 5 -33.20 31.78 -9.43
C ASN A 5 -32.82 30.93 -8.20
N THR A 6 -31.53 30.63 -7.99
CA THR A 6 -31.09 29.70 -6.93
C THR A 6 -30.94 30.35 -5.55
N PHE A 7 -30.80 31.68 -5.48
CA PHE A 7 -30.49 32.41 -4.24
C PHE A 7 -31.70 33.05 -3.54
N LYS A 8 -32.93 32.78 -4.01
CA LYS A 8 -34.16 33.41 -3.51
C LYS A 8 -34.72 32.83 -2.19
N SER A 9 -34.07 31.86 -1.54
CA SER A 9 -34.66 31.10 -0.43
C SER A 9 -34.17 31.46 0.99
N HIS A 10 -33.29 32.45 1.18
CA HIS A 10 -32.84 32.82 2.54
C HIS A 10 -33.58 34.08 3.06
N PRO A 11 -34.34 34.01 4.18
CA PRO A 11 -35.24 35.08 4.64
C PRO A 11 -34.55 36.38 5.08
N ASN A 12 -33.22 36.39 5.20
CA ASN A 12 -32.42 37.55 5.63
C ASN A 12 -31.63 38.23 4.51
N VAL A 13 -31.67 37.71 3.27
CA VAL A 13 -30.90 38.28 2.15
C VAL A 13 -31.87 38.92 1.16
N LYS A 14 -31.94 40.25 1.17
CA LYS A 14 -32.92 41.03 0.39
C LYS A 14 -32.51 41.28 -1.07
N GLU A 15 -31.21 41.25 -1.38
CA GLU A 15 -30.69 41.55 -2.72
C GLU A 15 -29.31 40.91 -2.93
N HIS A 16 -29.06 40.37 -4.14
CA HIS A 16 -27.73 39.91 -4.57
C HIS A 16 -27.28 40.78 -5.74
N GLN A 17 -26.09 41.39 -5.62
CA GLN A 17 -25.48 42.15 -6.72
C GLN A 17 -24.21 41.45 -7.20
N LEU A 18 -24.29 40.77 -8.34
CA LEU A 18 -23.11 40.25 -9.05
C LEU A 18 -22.44 41.42 -9.78
N ARG A 19 -21.30 41.89 -9.27
CA ARG A 19 -20.48 42.92 -9.93
C ARG A 19 -19.38 42.23 -10.74
N LEU A 20 -19.54 42.20 -12.06
CA LEU A 20 -18.47 41.75 -12.97
C LEU A 20 -17.50 42.91 -13.19
N HIS A 21 -16.21 42.70 -12.91
CA HIS A 21 -15.19 43.73 -13.12
C HIS A 21 -14.88 43.96 -14.61
N LYS A 22 -14.88 42.89 -15.41
CA LYS A 22 -14.69 42.90 -16.87
C LYS A 22 -15.52 41.81 -17.53
N CYS A 23 -15.96 42.06 -18.77
CA CYS A 23 -16.68 41.10 -19.60
C CYS A 23 -16.01 41.04 -20.97
N TYR A 24 -15.63 39.84 -21.41
CA TYR A 24 -15.05 39.61 -22.73
C TYR A 24 -16.09 38.94 -23.62
N LYS A 25 -16.44 39.58 -24.75
CA LYS A 25 -17.30 38.98 -25.76
C LYS A 25 -16.44 38.29 -26.81
N ILE A 26 -16.57 36.98 -26.92
CA ILE A 26 -15.92 36.18 -27.96
C ILE A 26 -16.97 35.94 -29.05
N VAL A 27 -16.66 36.35 -30.29
CA VAL A 27 -17.59 36.25 -31.43
C VAL A 27 -17.59 34.85 -32.04
N ASP A 28 -16.47 34.14 -31.91
CA ASP A 28 -16.31 32.76 -32.38
C ASP A 28 -16.86 31.76 -31.35
N ASP A 29 -17.23 30.56 -31.83
CA ASP A 29 -17.60 29.44 -30.95
C ASP A 29 -16.42 29.04 -30.05
N ILE A 30 -16.69 28.95 -28.75
CA ILE A 30 -15.74 28.48 -27.75
C ILE A 30 -15.85 26.96 -27.66
N PHE A 31 -14.79 26.26 -28.06
CA PHE A 31 -14.73 24.79 -27.97
C PHE A 31 -14.21 24.33 -26.60
N SER A 32 -13.20 25.02 -26.08
CA SER A 32 -12.64 24.77 -24.75
C SER A 32 -12.11 26.06 -24.16
N TYR A 33 -12.07 26.14 -22.83
CA TYR A 33 -11.40 27.21 -22.12
C TYR A 33 -10.74 26.66 -20.86
N GLU A 34 -9.69 27.34 -20.42
CA GLU A 34 -9.02 27.08 -19.14
C GLU A 34 -8.70 28.42 -18.49
N ILE A 35 -8.95 28.52 -17.18
CA ILE A 35 -8.73 29.75 -16.42
C ILE A 35 -7.54 29.54 -15.50
N THR A 36 -6.54 30.40 -15.63
CA THR A 36 -5.40 30.50 -14.71
C THR A 36 -5.56 31.75 -13.85
N TYR A 37 -4.62 31.98 -12.92
CA TYR A 37 -4.70 33.12 -11.99
C TYR A 37 -4.80 34.48 -12.70
N ASN A 38 -4.09 34.65 -13.83
CA ASN A 38 -4.04 35.92 -14.56
C ASN A 38 -4.52 35.81 -16.02
N ASP A 39 -4.65 34.60 -16.56
CA ASP A 39 -4.92 34.38 -17.97
C ASP A 39 -6.16 33.51 -18.16
N ILE A 40 -6.94 33.81 -19.20
CA ILE A 40 -8.00 32.92 -19.69
C ILE A 40 -7.55 32.42 -21.05
N LEU A 41 -7.31 31.12 -21.14
CA LEU A 41 -7.03 30.45 -22.40
C LEU A 41 -8.35 30.02 -23.04
N ILE A 42 -8.55 30.35 -24.30
CA ILE A 42 -9.72 29.94 -25.08
C ILE A 42 -9.25 29.29 -26.37
N ALA A 43 -9.75 28.10 -26.65
CA ALA A 43 -9.70 27.49 -27.98
C ALA A 43 -11.01 27.80 -28.73
N THR A 44 -10.87 28.44 -29.88
CA THR A 44 -11.96 28.61 -30.85
C THR A 44 -11.76 27.65 -32.03
N LYS A 45 -12.59 27.78 -33.07
CA LYS A 45 -12.51 26.92 -34.26
C LYS A 45 -11.11 26.91 -34.91
N ASN A 46 -10.42 28.05 -34.95
CA ASN A 46 -9.16 28.21 -35.70
C ASN A 46 -8.02 28.84 -34.88
N TYR A 47 -8.27 29.28 -33.64
CA TYR A 47 -7.34 30.08 -32.85
C TYR A 47 -7.26 29.60 -31.40
N ILE A 48 -6.06 29.68 -30.82
CA ILE A 48 -5.85 29.81 -29.37
C ILE A 48 -5.80 31.30 -29.04
N LYS A 49 -6.56 31.71 -28.02
CA LYS A 49 -6.57 33.07 -27.48
C LYS A 49 -6.16 33.05 -26.02
N ILE A 50 -5.18 33.88 -25.65
CA ILE A 50 -4.77 34.12 -24.27
C ILE A 50 -5.27 35.52 -23.89
N ILE A 51 -6.24 35.57 -22.98
CA ILE A 51 -6.73 36.83 -22.41
C ILE A 51 -6.03 37.05 -21.08
N THR A 52 -5.02 37.90 -21.07
CA THR A 52 -4.37 38.30 -19.81
C THR A 52 -5.15 39.44 -19.17
N VAL A 53 -5.63 39.20 -17.96
CA VAL A 53 -6.36 40.18 -17.17
C VAL A 53 -5.48 41.44 -17.04
N ASN A 54 -5.96 42.55 -17.60
CA ASN A 54 -5.30 43.87 -17.67
C ASN A 54 -4.19 44.08 -18.72
N LYS A 55 -3.74 43.05 -19.47
CA LYS A 55 -2.69 43.22 -20.50
C LYS A 55 -3.17 43.05 -21.95
N GLY A 56 -4.40 42.58 -22.17
CA GLY A 56 -5.00 42.48 -23.50
C GLY A 56 -5.25 41.03 -23.93
N VAL A 57 -5.40 40.82 -25.24
CA VAL A 57 -5.67 39.51 -25.84
C VAL A 57 -4.57 39.20 -26.86
N ASN A 58 -3.91 38.05 -26.71
CA ASN A 58 -2.99 37.50 -27.70
C ASN A 58 -3.69 36.35 -28.42
N GLU A 59 -3.69 36.36 -29.75
CA GLU A 59 -4.33 35.31 -30.56
C GLU A 59 -3.27 34.62 -31.43
N THR A 60 -3.33 33.29 -31.52
CA THR A 60 -2.45 32.48 -32.36
C THR A 60 -3.30 31.53 -33.20
N ALA A 61 -3.16 31.62 -34.53
CA ALA A 61 -3.85 30.72 -35.45
C ALA A 61 -3.23 29.31 -35.41
N TYR A 62 -4.04 28.26 -35.52
CA TYR A 62 -3.56 26.88 -35.55
C TYR A 62 -2.58 26.63 -36.70
N GLN A 63 -2.76 27.29 -37.84
CA GLN A 63 -1.85 27.21 -38.99
C GLN A 63 -0.42 27.70 -38.70
N ASN A 64 -0.24 28.54 -37.67
CA ASN A 64 1.08 29.03 -37.27
C ASN A 64 1.78 28.08 -36.29
N LEU A 65 1.12 27.01 -35.86
CA LEU A 65 1.66 26.03 -34.92
C LEU A 65 2.18 24.82 -35.71
N SER A 66 3.47 24.84 -36.06
CA SER A 66 4.10 23.82 -36.92
C SER A 66 4.07 22.40 -36.34
N TRP A 67 3.79 22.26 -35.04
CA TRP A 67 3.71 20.99 -34.33
C TRP A 67 2.29 20.40 -34.26
N LEU A 68 1.26 21.14 -34.72
CA LEU A 68 -0.08 20.59 -34.91
C LEU A 68 -0.11 19.78 -36.20
N GLU A 69 -0.26 18.47 -36.07
CA GLU A 69 -0.37 17.56 -37.21
C GLU A 69 -1.70 17.77 -37.99
N SER A 70 -2.77 18.19 -37.30
CA SER A 70 -4.09 18.46 -37.88
C SER A 70 -4.61 19.87 -37.54
N PRO A 71 -4.06 20.94 -38.17
CA PRO A 71 -4.43 22.33 -37.86
C PRO A 71 -5.87 22.71 -38.22
N ASP A 72 -6.55 21.89 -39.04
CA ASP A 72 -7.97 22.07 -39.39
C ASP A 72 -8.93 21.50 -38.33
N SER A 73 -8.41 20.70 -37.38
CA SER A 73 -9.18 20.11 -36.29
C SER A 73 -9.16 21.04 -35.07
N PRO A 74 -10.32 21.52 -34.58
CA PRO A 74 -10.33 22.45 -33.45
C PRO A 74 -9.92 21.76 -32.15
N ILE A 75 -9.26 22.51 -31.26
CA ILE A 75 -8.91 22.04 -29.92
C ILE A 75 -10.17 22.03 -29.05
N CYS A 76 -10.56 20.85 -28.55
CA CYS A 76 -11.77 20.60 -27.77
C CYS A 76 -11.52 20.41 -26.27
N HIS A 77 -10.25 20.25 -25.85
CA HIS A 77 -9.88 20.22 -24.45
C HIS A 77 -8.51 20.87 -24.24
N ILE A 78 -8.39 21.64 -23.15
CA ILE A 78 -7.19 22.32 -22.70
C ILE A 78 -6.97 21.93 -21.24
N SER A 79 -5.73 21.60 -20.87
CA SER A 79 -5.30 21.72 -19.47
C SER A 79 -3.95 22.44 -19.37
N PHE A 80 -3.72 23.11 -18.25
CA PHE A 80 -2.50 23.86 -17.98
C PHE A 80 -1.96 23.51 -16.59
N SER A 81 -0.65 23.30 -16.50
CA SER A 81 0.05 23.22 -15.23
C SER A 81 0.93 24.45 -15.06
N GLN A 82 0.68 25.20 -13.99
CA GLN A 82 1.54 26.31 -13.59
C GLN A 82 2.91 25.79 -13.13
N HIS A 83 2.98 24.62 -12.48
CA HIS A 83 4.23 24.05 -12.01
C HIS A 83 5.19 23.71 -13.15
N PHE A 84 4.67 23.13 -14.24
CA PHE A 84 5.47 22.82 -15.43
C PHE A 84 5.50 23.94 -16.47
N ASN A 85 4.71 25.01 -16.28
CA ASN A 85 4.44 26.04 -17.27
C ASN A 85 4.16 25.45 -18.67
N SER A 86 3.29 24.43 -18.69
CA SER A 86 3.05 23.60 -19.87
C SER A 86 1.57 23.32 -20.05
N PHE A 87 1.18 23.09 -21.30
CA PHE A 87 -0.20 22.92 -21.76
C PHE A 87 -0.38 21.54 -22.39
N ILE A 88 -1.57 20.97 -22.19
CA ILE A 88 -2.08 19.87 -23.01
C ILE A 88 -3.22 20.39 -23.86
N PHE A 89 -3.13 20.15 -25.16
CA PHE A 89 -4.19 20.40 -26.11
C PHE A 89 -4.68 19.07 -26.68
N ILE A 90 -6.00 18.86 -26.69
CA ILE A 90 -6.61 17.72 -27.38
C ILE A 90 -7.51 18.27 -28.48
N SER A 91 -7.30 17.79 -29.70
CA SER A 91 -8.06 18.15 -30.89
C SER A 91 -9.28 17.25 -31.07
N GLN A 92 -10.26 17.72 -31.84
CA GLN A 92 -11.53 17.00 -32.06
C GLN A 92 -11.38 15.63 -32.73
N ASP A 93 -10.34 15.46 -33.57
CA ASP A 93 -9.93 14.20 -34.19
C ASP A 93 -9.14 13.27 -33.25
N GLY A 94 -8.91 13.69 -32.00
CA GLY A 94 -8.37 12.85 -30.93
C GLY A 94 -6.85 12.81 -30.83
N HIS A 95 -6.13 13.77 -31.41
CA HIS A 95 -4.71 13.96 -31.14
C HIS A 95 -4.52 14.71 -29.81
N ALA A 96 -3.51 14.34 -29.04
CA ALA A 96 -3.08 15.06 -27.85
C ALA A 96 -1.68 15.64 -28.07
N TYR A 97 -1.52 16.92 -27.76
CA TYR A 97 -0.29 17.67 -27.92
C TYR A 97 0.19 18.21 -26.58
N TYR A 98 1.48 18.05 -26.30
CA TYR A 98 2.17 18.71 -25.20
C TYR A 98 2.84 19.97 -25.73
N ALA A 99 2.56 21.13 -25.13
CA ALA A 99 3.06 22.42 -25.59
C ALA A 99 3.50 23.31 -24.44
N HIS A 100 4.40 24.24 -24.73
CA HIS A 100 4.82 25.32 -23.83
C HIS A 100 4.92 26.62 -24.60
N LEU A 101 4.79 27.73 -23.87
CA LEU A 101 4.86 29.07 -24.42
C LEU A 101 6.09 29.79 -23.85
N ASP A 102 7.14 29.92 -24.67
CA ASP A 102 8.36 30.66 -24.34
C ASP A 102 8.67 31.63 -25.49
N SER A 103 8.08 32.82 -25.42
CA SER A 103 7.95 33.83 -26.50
C SER A 103 7.17 33.35 -27.75
N GLU A 104 7.35 32.11 -28.15
CA GLU A 104 6.62 31.40 -29.21
C GLU A 104 6.13 30.04 -28.69
N TRP A 105 5.11 29.50 -29.37
CA TRP A 105 4.57 28.18 -29.06
C TRP A 105 5.48 27.07 -29.57
N LYS A 106 5.91 26.19 -28.67
CA LYS A 106 6.63 24.96 -29.00
C LYS A 106 5.86 23.77 -28.46
N GLY A 107 5.77 22.68 -29.22
CA GLY A 107 5.05 21.50 -28.79
C GLY A 107 5.37 20.25 -29.60
N CYS A 108 4.77 19.13 -29.19
CA CYS A 108 4.85 17.84 -29.87
C CYS A 108 3.57 17.02 -29.65
N CYS A 109 3.21 16.20 -30.64
CA CYS A 109 2.15 15.21 -30.53
C CYS A 109 2.61 14.06 -29.61
N ILE A 110 1.82 13.75 -28.57
CA ILE A 110 2.11 12.68 -27.60
C ILE A 110 1.14 11.50 -27.71
N ALA A 111 -0.07 11.71 -28.24
CA ALA A 111 -1.02 10.64 -28.54
C ALA A 111 -1.75 10.94 -29.86
N LYS A 112 -2.00 9.89 -30.64
CA LYS A 112 -2.65 9.98 -31.95
C LYS A 112 -3.57 8.77 -32.21
N PRO A 113 -4.56 8.90 -33.11
CA PRO A 113 -5.41 7.79 -33.54
C PRO A 113 -4.57 6.56 -33.99
N PRO A 114 -5.02 5.31 -33.71
CA PRO A 114 -6.38 4.90 -33.36
C PRO A 114 -6.78 5.13 -31.89
N THR A 115 -5.86 5.55 -31.03
CA THR A 115 -6.16 5.85 -29.63
C THR A 115 -6.60 7.32 -29.51
N THR A 116 -7.89 7.55 -29.65
CA THR A 116 -8.51 8.90 -29.64
C THR A 116 -8.53 9.48 -28.23
N ALA A 117 -7.72 10.50 -27.99
CA ALA A 117 -7.66 11.25 -26.73
C ALA A 117 -8.91 12.12 -26.54
N VAL A 118 -9.38 12.25 -25.30
CA VAL A 118 -10.60 13.01 -24.97
C VAL A 118 -10.44 13.97 -23.79
N VAL A 119 -9.66 13.62 -22.76
CA VAL A 119 -9.42 14.48 -21.59
C VAL A 119 -7.99 14.31 -21.09
N SER A 120 -7.49 15.29 -20.33
CA SER A 120 -6.16 15.26 -19.73
C SER A 120 -6.16 15.70 -18.26
N SER A 121 -5.12 15.30 -17.53
CA SER A 121 -4.83 15.80 -16.19
C SER A 121 -3.33 15.75 -15.91
N PHE A 122 -2.80 16.77 -15.23
CA PHE A 122 -1.41 16.80 -14.78
C PHE A 122 -1.27 16.19 -13.39
N ASN A 123 -0.19 15.45 -13.18
CA ASN A 123 0.29 15.06 -11.86
C ASN A 123 1.60 15.80 -11.57
N GLU A 124 1.48 16.93 -10.87
CA GLU A 124 2.64 17.78 -10.56
C GLU A 124 3.62 17.13 -9.59
N GLN A 125 3.15 16.18 -8.76
CA GLN A 125 3.96 15.55 -7.72
C GLN A 125 4.87 14.44 -8.26
N PHE A 126 4.45 13.78 -9.35
CA PHE A 126 5.19 12.70 -10.01
C PHE A 126 5.69 13.08 -11.42
N SER A 127 5.54 14.34 -11.82
CA SER A 127 5.92 14.80 -13.15
C SER A 127 5.28 13.97 -14.28
N LEU A 128 3.98 13.66 -14.17
CA LEU A 128 3.24 12.89 -15.17
C LEU A 128 2.11 13.70 -15.82
N ILE A 129 1.72 13.26 -17.01
CA ILE A 129 0.52 13.67 -17.74
C ILE A 129 -0.34 12.43 -17.97
N SER A 130 -1.61 12.48 -17.62
CA SER A 130 -2.58 11.43 -17.91
C SER A 130 -3.50 11.87 -19.03
N ILE A 131 -3.64 11.04 -20.06
CA ILE A 131 -4.55 11.23 -21.19
C ILE A 131 -5.62 10.15 -21.17
N GLY A 132 -6.87 10.54 -20.97
CA GLY A 132 -8.03 9.66 -21.07
C GLY A 132 -8.45 9.52 -22.52
N THR A 133 -8.86 8.32 -22.92
CA THR A 133 -9.16 7.96 -24.30
C THR A 133 -10.63 7.57 -24.47
N SER A 134 -11.12 7.58 -25.70
CA SER A 134 -12.52 7.21 -25.97
C SER A 134 -12.79 5.71 -25.85
N ASP A 135 -11.76 4.86 -25.82
CA ASP A 135 -11.86 3.41 -25.55
C ASP A 135 -11.71 3.06 -24.05
N GLY A 136 -11.69 4.05 -23.17
CA GLY A 136 -11.68 3.84 -21.71
C GLY A 136 -10.28 3.59 -21.12
N LYS A 137 -9.21 3.79 -21.89
CA LYS A 137 -7.84 3.71 -21.40
C LYS A 137 -7.37 5.05 -20.84
N VAL A 138 -6.35 5.00 -19.98
CA VAL A 138 -5.60 6.17 -19.54
C VAL A 138 -4.13 5.96 -19.86
N LEU A 139 -3.59 6.79 -20.74
CA LEU A 139 -2.18 6.79 -21.12
C LEU A 139 -1.43 7.77 -20.20
N ASN A 140 -0.43 7.30 -19.47
CA ASN A 140 0.40 8.13 -18.61
C ASN A 140 1.75 8.40 -19.27
N PHE A 141 2.17 9.67 -19.30
CA PHE A 141 3.44 10.13 -19.89
C PHE A 141 4.28 10.85 -18.84
N ALA A 142 5.56 10.50 -18.74
CA ALA A 142 6.52 11.19 -17.88
C ALA A 142 7.07 12.44 -18.57
N ILE A 143 6.98 13.57 -17.87
CA ILE A 143 7.54 14.86 -18.28
C ILE A 143 9.05 14.81 -18.08
N ARG A 144 9.80 15.19 -19.12
CA ARG A 144 11.25 15.25 -19.07
C ARG A 144 11.75 16.66 -18.73
N PRO A 145 12.96 16.78 -18.15
CA PRO A 145 13.62 18.08 -17.96
C PRO A 145 13.77 18.84 -19.29
N ASN A 146 14.02 20.16 -19.20
CA ASN A 146 14.32 21.02 -20.34
C ASN A 146 13.24 21.04 -21.44
N ASN A 147 11.98 20.82 -21.08
CA ASN A 147 10.84 20.78 -22.00
C ASN A 147 11.00 19.77 -23.16
N GLU A 148 11.77 18.71 -22.95
CA GLU A 148 11.87 17.60 -23.90
C GLU A 148 10.51 16.87 -24.02
N ALA A 149 10.29 16.23 -25.18
CA ALA A 149 9.03 15.52 -25.44
C ALA A 149 8.75 14.46 -24.34
N PRO A 150 7.54 14.44 -23.75
CA PRO A 150 7.17 13.43 -22.76
C PRO A 150 7.30 12.00 -23.30
N ILE A 151 7.61 11.05 -22.44
CA ILE A 151 7.75 9.63 -22.79
C ILE A 151 6.62 8.84 -22.12
N GLN A 152 5.99 7.92 -22.85
CA GLN A 152 4.96 7.07 -22.27
C GLN A 152 5.54 6.22 -21.13
N SER A 153 4.94 6.34 -19.95
CA SER A 153 5.34 5.63 -18.73
C SER A 153 4.59 4.30 -18.60
N HIS A 154 3.26 4.35 -18.56
CA HIS A 154 2.41 3.16 -18.40
C HIS A 154 0.98 3.48 -18.83
N THR A 155 0.12 2.46 -18.91
CA THR A 155 -1.27 2.59 -19.36
C THR A 155 -2.21 1.89 -18.39
N PHE A 156 -3.27 2.57 -17.96
CA PHE A 156 -4.38 1.92 -17.28
C PHE A 156 -5.39 1.46 -18.33
N SER A 157 -5.70 0.16 -18.29
CA SER A 157 -6.71 -0.45 -19.15
C SER A 157 -7.79 -1.09 -18.30
N GLU A 158 -9.00 -1.06 -18.80
CA GLU A 158 -10.19 -1.65 -18.19
C GLU A 158 -10.96 -2.44 -19.25
N ASN A 159 -12.03 -3.12 -18.82
CA ASN A 159 -12.96 -3.81 -19.71
C ASN A 159 -13.65 -2.85 -20.68
N SER A 160 -13.96 -3.33 -21.88
CA SER A 160 -14.53 -2.52 -22.98
C SER A 160 -15.95 -1.97 -22.70
N THR A 161 -16.63 -2.45 -21.65
CA THR A 161 -18.03 -2.11 -21.33
C THR A 161 -18.22 -0.75 -20.66
N ILE A 162 -17.16 -0.16 -20.10
CA ILE A 162 -17.24 1.07 -19.28
C ILE A 162 -17.42 2.36 -20.10
N GLY A 163 -17.09 2.31 -21.39
CA GLY A 163 -17.16 3.46 -22.30
C GLY A 163 -16.00 4.47 -22.16
N PRO A 164 -16.09 5.62 -22.87
CA PRO A 164 -15.02 6.61 -22.92
C PRO A 164 -14.75 7.28 -21.57
N VAL A 165 -13.51 7.70 -21.36
CA VAL A 165 -13.13 8.53 -20.20
C VAL A 165 -13.79 9.90 -20.31
N LYS A 166 -14.43 10.37 -19.24
CA LYS A 166 -15.11 11.67 -19.16
C LYS A 166 -14.35 12.70 -18.34
N GLN A 167 -13.64 12.27 -17.31
CA GLN A 167 -12.87 13.15 -16.44
C GLN A 167 -11.72 12.39 -15.78
N LEU A 168 -10.59 13.06 -15.63
CA LEU A 168 -9.43 12.63 -14.86
C LEU A 168 -9.14 13.65 -13.77
N ASN A 169 -8.84 13.19 -12.56
CA ASN A 169 -8.47 14.09 -11.45
C ASN A 169 -7.48 13.41 -10.50
N TRP A 170 -6.25 13.92 -10.44
CA TRP A 170 -5.24 13.45 -9.50
C TRP A 170 -5.51 13.97 -8.08
N THR A 171 -5.20 13.17 -7.07
CA THR A 171 -5.15 13.65 -5.69
C THR A 171 -4.12 14.76 -5.53
N HIS A 172 -4.27 15.61 -4.51
CA HIS A 172 -3.37 16.73 -4.28
C HIS A 172 -1.89 16.32 -4.10
N ASP A 173 -1.66 15.15 -3.53
CA ASP A 173 -0.36 14.51 -3.34
C ASP A 173 0.09 13.63 -4.52
N GLY A 174 -0.76 13.44 -5.53
CA GLY A 174 -0.44 12.72 -6.77
C GLY A 174 -0.39 11.19 -6.64
N TYR A 175 -0.74 10.61 -5.50
CA TYR A 175 -0.68 9.17 -5.27
C TYR A 175 -1.86 8.38 -5.85
N ALA A 176 -2.99 9.02 -6.12
CA ALA A 176 -4.15 8.38 -6.72
C ALA A 176 -4.83 9.22 -7.80
N LEU A 177 -5.36 8.54 -8.82
CA LEU A 177 -6.12 9.11 -9.92
C LEU A 177 -7.57 8.65 -9.83
N ALA A 178 -8.47 9.60 -9.74
CA ALA A 178 -9.90 9.36 -9.95
C ALA A 178 -10.21 9.41 -11.45
N ILE A 179 -10.90 8.38 -11.93
CA ILE A 179 -11.27 8.24 -13.33
C ILE A 179 -12.79 8.13 -13.42
N ALA A 180 -13.43 9.07 -14.11
CA ALA A 180 -14.84 8.96 -14.49
C ALA A 180 -14.92 8.41 -15.90
N TYR A 181 -15.68 7.33 -16.07
CA TYR A 181 -16.07 6.77 -17.36
C TYR A 181 -17.51 7.11 -17.67
N GLU A 182 -17.92 6.78 -18.89
CA GLU A 182 -19.29 6.96 -19.33
C GLU A 182 -20.30 6.16 -18.50
N ASN A 183 -19.96 4.91 -18.15
CA ASN A 183 -20.84 3.96 -17.49
C ASN A 183 -20.32 3.50 -16.10
N SER A 184 -19.19 4.03 -15.64
CA SER A 184 -18.55 3.64 -14.36
C SER A 184 -17.61 4.74 -13.85
N TRP A 185 -16.98 4.52 -12.70
CA TRP A 185 -15.81 5.25 -12.25
C TRP A 185 -14.84 4.29 -11.55
N SER A 186 -13.59 4.70 -11.35
CA SER A 186 -12.60 3.96 -10.57
C SER A 186 -11.60 4.91 -9.92
N ILE A 187 -10.85 4.41 -8.93
CA ILE A 187 -9.69 5.09 -8.38
C ILE A 187 -8.49 4.16 -8.50
N ARG A 188 -7.42 4.63 -9.11
CA ARG A 188 -6.17 3.89 -9.26
C ARG A 188 -5.02 4.59 -8.54
N SER A 189 -4.08 3.84 -8.00
CA SER A 189 -2.82 4.43 -7.52
C SER A 189 -1.98 4.93 -8.71
N ILE A 190 -0.95 5.70 -8.41
CA ILE A 190 -0.03 6.30 -9.38
C ILE A 190 0.55 5.29 -10.39
N TYR A 191 0.82 4.04 -9.98
CA TYR A 191 1.33 2.99 -10.87
C TYR A 191 0.35 1.84 -11.12
N GLY A 192 -0.94 2.07 -10.84
CA GLY A 192 -2.03 1.27 -11.41
C GLY A 192 -2.70 0.28 -10.46
N ARG A 193 -2.38 0.29 -9.16
CA ARG A 193 -3.17 -0.43 -8.15
C ARG A 193 -4.62 0.00 -8.27
N ILE A 194 -5.55 -0.94 -8.31
CA ILE A 194 -6.96 -0.62 -8.15
C ILE A 194 -7.24 -0.35 -6.67
N LEU A 195 -7.54 0.90 -6.33
CA LEU A 195 -7.93 1.33 -4.97
C LEU A 195 -9.46 1.31 -4.83
N VAL A 196 -10.17 1.70 -5.89
CA VAL A 196 -11.61 1.48 -6.05
C VAL A 196 -11.85 0.95 -7.46
N PRO A 197 -12.48 -0.23 -7.62
CA PRO A 197 -12.68 -0.89 -8.90
C PRO A 197 -13.87 -0.28 -9.63
N THR A 198 -14.06 -0.74 -10.86
CA THR A 198 -15.23 -0.34 -11.65
C THR A 198 -16.52 -0.91 -11.07
N SER A 199 -17.66 -0.34 -11.47
CA SER A 199 -18.98 -0.71 -10.97
C SER A 199 -19.34 -2.18 -11.22
N ASP A 200 -18.94 -2.73 -12.36
CA ASP A 200 -19.18 -4.14 -12.70
C ASP A 200 -18.43 -5.08 -11.76
N ASP A 201 -17.16 -4.76 -11.46
CA ASP A 201 -16.33 -5.52 -10.52
C ASP A 201 -16.84 -5.37 -9.08
N LEU A 202 -17.22 -4.14 -8.70
CA LEU A 202 -17.77 -3.81 -7.39
C LEU A 202 -19.06 -4.60 -7.12
N LEU A 203 -19.91 -4.77 -8.13
CA LEU A 203 -21.20 -5.47 -8.05
C LEU A 203 -21.16 -6.92 -8.56
N SER A 204 -19.97 -7.50 -8.71
CA SER A 204 -19.78 -8.88 -9.20
C SER A 204 -20.56 -9.93 -8.40
N PHE A 205 -20.81 -9.69 -7.11
CA PHE A 205 -21.62 -10.55 -6.24
C PHE A 205 -23.13 -10.57 -6.57
N ILE A 206 -23.60 -9.69 -7.46
CA ILE A 206 -25.01 -9.64 -7.89
C ILE A 206 -25.11 -10.28 -9.28
N PRO A 207 -25.56 -11.54 -9.40
CA PRO A 207 -25.53 -12.28 -10.66
C PRO A 207 -26.47 -11.70 -11.75
N ASN A 208 -27.55 -11.00 -11.38
CA ASN A 208 -28.53 -10.47 -12.34
C ASN A 208 -28.43 -8.95 -12.52
N SER A 209 -27.95 -8.50 -13.68
CA SER A 209 -27.80 -7.08 -14.05
C SER A 209 -29.12 -6.28 -14.03
N SER A 210 -30.25 -6.91 -14.37
CA SER A 210 -31.58 -6.28 -14.35
C SER A 210 -32.09 -5.96 -12.94
N GLN A 211 -31.65 -6.71 -11.92
CA GLN A 211 -31.96 -6.42 -10.52
C GLN A 211 -31.08 -5.30 -9.93
N ARG A 212 -29.93 -5.00 -10.56
CA ARG A 212 -28.99 -3.96 -10.11
C ARG A 212 -29.55 -2.54 -10.28
N ILE A 213 -30.38 -2.28 -11.29
CA ILE A 213 -30.79 -0.91 -11.64
C ILE A 213 -32.07 -0.48 -10.91
N GLN A 214 -32.98 -1.41 -10.60
CA GLN A 214 -34.30 -1.07 -10.03
C GLN A 214 -34.32 -0.96 -8.50
N LYS A 215 -33.32 -1.47 -7.78
CA LYS A 215 -33.29 -1.50 -6.30
C LYS A 215 -32.42 -0.44 -5.64
N PHE A 216 -31.56 0.25 -6.39
CA PHE A 216 -30.46 1.03 -5.83
C PHE A 216 -30.64 2.52 -6.06
N GLN A 217 -30.45 3.30 -5.00
CA GLN A 217 -30.45 4.77 -5.05
C GLN A 217 -29.06 5.34 -5.39
N ASP A 218 -28.01 4.52 -5.27
CA ASP A 218 -26.61 4.88 -5.53
C ASP A 218 -26.29 5.02 -7.03
N ARG A 219 -26.81 6.09 -7.62
CA ARG A 219 -26.72 6.37 -9.05
C ARG A 219 -25.32 6.67 -9.56
N HIS A 220 -24.38 6.98 -8.67
CA HIS A 220 -22.98 7.21 -9.03
C HIS A 220 -22.29 5.97 -9.60
N ILE A 221 -22.84 4.78 -9.36
CA ILE A 221 -22.29 3.51 -9.83
C ILE A 221 -22.36 3.36 -11.36
N TRP A 222 -23.40 3.90 -12.01
CA TRP A 222 -23.65 3.70 -13.46
C TRP A 222 -23.06 4.79 -14.36
N GLY A 223 -22.04 5.49 -13.87
CA GLY A 223 -21.31 6.49 -14.64
C GLY A 223 -21.54 7.92 -14.19
N LEU A 224 -20.55 8.75 -14.48
CA LEU A 224 -20.45 10.10 -13.93
C LEU A 224 -20.30 11.11 -15.06
N LYS A 225 -20.87 12.30 -14.83
CA LYS A 225 -20.57 13.49 -15.63
C LYS A 225 -19.23 14.09 -15.23
N ASN A 226 -18.93 14.12 -13.94
CA ASN A 226 -17.70 14.70 -13.41
C ASN A 226 -17.32 14.02 -12.08
N ILE A 227 -16.03 14.01 -11.78
CA ILE A 227 -15.42 13.48 -10.56
C ILE A 227 -14.31 14.42 -10.10
N PHE A 228 -14.30 14.78 -8.81
CA PHE A 228 -13.25 15.63 -8.27
C PHE A 228 -13.02 15.41 -6.78
N TRP A 229 -11.81 15.70 -6.34
CA TRP A 229 -11.39 15.56 -4.96
C TRP A 229 -11.84 16.74 -4.10
N GLY A 230 -12.22 16.43 -2.87
CA GLY A 230 -12.37 17.40 -1.81
C GLY A 230 -11.04 17.89 -1.25
N THR A 231 -11.13 18.61 -0.14
CA THR A 231 -9.96 19.18 0.53
C THR A 231 -8.99 18.08 1.00
N GLN A 232 -7.69 18.23 0.71
CA GLN A 232 -6.64 17.23 1.01
C GLN A 232 -6.88 15.82 0.43
N SER A 233 -7.82 15.67 -0.51
CA SER A 233 -8.20 14.38 -1.11
C SER A 233 -8.67 13.32 -0.11
N LEU A 234 -9.33 13.76 0.97
CA LEU A 234 -9.94 12.87 1.99
C LEU A 234 -11.42 12.57 1.71
N GLU A 235 -12.00 13.22 0.70
CA GLU A 235 -13.35 13.00 0.21
C GLU A 235 -13.33 13.09 -1.32
N ILE A 236 -14.27 12.40 -1.97
CA ILE A 236 -14.46 12.48 -3.42
C ILE A 236 -15.91 12.82 -3.75
N TYR A 237 -16.09 13.75 -4.68
CA TYR A 237 -17.38 14.25 -5.13
C TYR A 237 -17.72 13.68 -6.51
N LEU A 238 -18.90 13.09 -6.62
CA LEU A 238 -19.37 12.40 -7.81
C LEU A 238 -20.64 13.07 -8.35
N LEU A 239 -20.57 13.60 -9.58
CA LEU A 239 -21.69 14.27 -10.24
C LEU A 239 -22.34 13.34 -11.27
N ILE A 240 -23.61 13.01 -11.09
CA ILE A 240 -24.34 12.07 -11.96
C ILE A 240 -24.76 12.71 -13.28
N ARG A 241 -24.86 11.86 -14.32
CA ARG A 241 -25.17 12.22 -15.71
C ARG A 241 -26.67 12.40 -16.01
N ASN A 242 -27.58 11.81 -15.24
CA ASN A 242 -28.95 11.54 -15.70
C ASN A 242 -29.87 12.78 -15.81
N ALA A 243 -30.70 12.83 -16.86
CA ALA A 243 -31.50 13.99 -17.28
C ALA A 243 -32.86 14.12 -16.57
N ASP A 244 -33.41 13.01 -16.06
CA ASP A 244 -34.82 12.96 -15.64
C ASP A 244 -35.05 13.30 -14.16
N GLU A 245 -34.04 13.24 -13.29
CA GLU A 245 -34.20 13.49 -11.85
C GLU A 245 -32.94 14.10 -11.22
N SER A 246 -32.91 15.43 -11.07
CA SER A 246 -32.01 16.23 -10.20
C SER A 246 -30.49 16.02 -10.34
N HIS A 247 -29.72 17.10 -10.37
CA HIS A 247 -28.26 17.07 -10.25
C HIS A 247 -27.84 16.58 -8.84
N GLN A 248 -27.89 15.27 -8.61
CA GLN A 248 -27.44 14.66 -7.37
C GLN A 248 -25.91 14.65 -7.32
N LEU A 249 -25.39 15.05 -6.17
CA LEU A 249 -23.98 15.05 -5.84
C LEU A 249 -23.76 14.03 -4.72
N PHE A 250 -22.93 13.04 -4.97
CA PHE A 250 -22.53 12.05 -3.99
C PHE A 250 -21.17 12.43 -3.41
N VAL A 251 -20.98 12.20 -2.11
CA VAL A 251 -19.72 12.44 -1.41
C VAL A 251 -19.32 11.16 -0.74
N ILE A 252 -18.14 10.64 -1.07
CA ILE A 252 -17.59 9.44 -0.44
C ILE A 252 -16.35 9.84 0.37
N PRO A 253 -16.35 9.63 1.70
CA PRO A 253 -15.16 9.83 2.51
C PRO A 253 -14.15 8.72 2.26
N LEU A 254 -12.87 9.07 2.27
CA LEU A 254 -11.76 8.18 2.00
C LEU A 254 -10.73 8.23 3.13
N ALA A 255 -9.98 7.14 3.26
CA ALA A 255 -8.83 7.05 4.14
C ALA A 255 -7.55 7.08 3.30
N LYS A 256 -6.55 7.79 3.80
CA LYS A 256 -5.29 8.03 3.12
C LYS A 256 -4.13 7.62 4.01
N SER A 257 -3.14 6.92 3.46
CA SER A 257 -1.93 6.57 4.23
C SER A 257 -1.15 7.83 4.62
N ALA A 258 -0.75 7.95 5.89
CA ALA A 258 0.02 9.09 6.38
C ALA A 258 1.35 9.28 5.63
N VAL A 259 1.91 8.18 5.09
CA VAL A 259 3.14 8.14 4.29
C VAL A 259 3.10 9.06 3.08
N THR A 260 1.92 9.22 2.48
CA THR A 260 1.73 10.06 1.28
C THR A 260 1.88 11.56 1.57
N THR A 261 1.61 11.98 2.82
CA THR A 261 1.79 13.36 3.29
C THR A 261 3.19 13.60 3.82
N GLN A 262 3.76 12.60 4.48
CA GLN A 262 5.13 12.61 4.98
C GLN A 262 5.67 11.19 5.02
N HIS A 263 6.62 10.91 4.14
CA HIS A 263 7.40 9.68 4.19
C HIS A 263 8.37 9.76 5.38
N SER A 264 8.16 8.89 6.36
CA SER A 264 9.08 8.72 7.49
C SER A 264 9.08 7.26 7.94
N PRO A 265 10.22 6.76 8.47
CA PRO A 265 10.29 5.38 8.97
C PRO A 265 9.17 5.06 9.96
N ASP A 266 8.87 5.97 10.88
CA ASP A 266 7.84 5.78 11.91
C ASP A 266 6.42 5.70 11.33
N ASN A 267 6.05 6.58 10.38
CA ASN A 267 4.75 6.53 9.71
C ASN A 267 4.56 5.26 8.87
N THR A 268 5.65 4.63 8.46
CA THR A 268 5.63 3.40 7.67
C THR A 268 5.71 2.12 8.51
N ARG A 269 6.07 2.24 9.80
CA ARG A 269 6.20 1.12 10.76
C ARG A 269 4.87 0.57 11.24
N TYR A 270 3.84 1.42 11.28
CA TYR A 270 2.48 1.01 11.57
C TYR A 270 1.61 1.31 10.37
N ALA A 271 0.59 0.48 10.10
CA ALA A 271 -0.44 0.88 9.16
C ALA A 271 -1.23 2.05 9.77
N PHE A 272 -0.97 3.26 9.26
CA PHE A 272 -1.45 4.52 9.80
C PHE A 272 -2.21 5.32 8.73
N LEU A 273 -3.52 5.40 8.92
CA LEU A 273 -4.43 6.05 7.97
C LEU A 273 -5.02 7.32 8.57
N GLN A 274 -5.12 8.34 7.73
CA GLN A 274 -5.77 9.61 8.00
C GLN A 274 -7.10 9.68 7.26
N MET A 275 -8.15 10.08 7.97
CA MET A 275 -9.45 10.48 7.41
C MET A 275 -9.68 11.97 7.72
N TYR A 276 -10.80 12.52 7.25
CA TYR A 276 -11.09 13.96 7.44
C TYR A 276 -11.35 14.35 8.91
N ASP A 277 -11.85 13.42 9.74
CA ASP A 277 -12.25 13.65 11.13
C ASP A 277 -11.48 12.81 12.16
N LYS A 278 -10.77 11.77 11.72
CA LYS A 278 -10.13 10.79 12.59
C LYS A 278 -8.89 10.16 11.95
N LEU A 279 -8.13 9.48 12.78
CA LEU A 279 -7.00 8.66 12.38
C LEU A 279 -7.28 7.19 12.72
N LEU A 280 -6.72 6.27 11.94
CA LEU A 280 -6.78 4.83 12.19
C LEU A 280 -5.36 4.30 12.33
N VAL A 281 -5.08 3.60 13.43
CA VAL A 281 -3.78 2.97 13.70
C VAL A 281 -4.00 1.47 13.86
N TYR A 282 -3.32 0.67 13.04
CA TYR A 282 -3.33 -0.77 13.19
C TYR A 282 -2.51 -1.21 14.41
N ARG A 283 -3.14 -1.97 15.32
CA ARG A 283 -2.57 -2.46 16.59
C ARG A 283 -2.32 -3.97 16.61
N GLY A 284 -2.51 -4.68 15.50
CA GLY A 284 -2.26 -6.12 15.47
C GLY A 284 -0.80 -6.49 15.75
N ALA A 285 0.15 -5.59 15.48
CA ALA A 285 1.55 -5.79 15.89
C ALA A 285 1.69 -6.05 17.40
N ASP A 286 0.85 -5.40 18.23
CA ASP A 286 0.87 -5.51 19.68
C ASP A 286 0.07 -6.73 20.21
N GLN A 287 -0.58 -7.50 19.34
CA GLN A 287 -1.46 -8.63 19.68
C GLN A 287 -0.78 -9.99 19.40
N SER A 288 -1.42 -11.09 19.80
CA SER A 288 -0.91 -12.45 19.55
C SER A 288 -0.89 -12.79 18.06
N ASP A 289 0.00 -13.71 17.66
CA ASP A 289 0.18 -14.15 16.27
C ASP A 289 -1.14 -14.56 15.59
N LEU A 290 -2.01 -15.29 16.29
CA LEU A 290 -3.31 -15.74 15.78
C LEU A 290 -4.28 -14.58 15.50
N SER A 291 -4.22 -13.50 16.28
CA SER A 291 -5.09 -12.34 16.07
C SER A 291 -4.67 -11.48 14.88
N VAL A 292 -3.38 -11.51 14.50
CA VAL A 292 -2.85 -10.75 13.36
C VAL A 292 -3.37 -11.33 12.05
N ILE A 293 -3.40 -12.65 11.96
CA ILE A 293 -3.82 -13.40 10.78
C ILE A 293 -5.33 -13.61 10.71
N ASN A 294 -6.07 -13.37 11.81
CA ASN A 294 -7.53 -13.48 11.82
C ASN A 294 -8.16 -12.17 11.31
N PRO A 295 -8.78 -12.17 10.11
CA PRO A 295 -9.39 -10.98 9.51
C PRO A 295 -10.60 -10.44 10.29
N GLU A 296 -11.20 -11.25 11.18
CA GLU A 296 -12.33 -10.82 12.02
C GLU A 296 -11.90 -10.07 13.29
N SER A 297 -10.61 -10.03 13.60
CA SER A 297 -10.11 -9.34 14.80
C SER A 297 -10.21 -7.82 14.64
N ASP A 298 -10.87 -7.13 15.56
CA ASP A 298 -10.93 -5.66 15.58
C ASP A 298 -9.61 -5.09 16.14
N VAL A 299 -8.63 -4.95 15.25
CA VAL A 299 -7.26 -4.52 15.57
C VAL A 299 -6.99 -3.06 15.19
N TRP A 300 -7.98 -2.32 14.69
CA TRP A 300 -7.81 -0.91 14.31
C TRP A 300 -8.23 0.05 15.42
N GLU A 301 -7.28 0.81 15.94
CA GLU A 301 -7.59 1.89 16.88
C GLU A 301 -8.08 3.13 16.13
N SER A 302 -9.31 3.56 16.40
CA SER A 302 -9.86 4.81 15.86
C SER A 302 -9.65 5.99 16.82
N ILE A 303 -8.87 6.98 16.38
CA ILE A 303 -8.54 8.19 17.14
C ILE A 303 -9.28 9.38 16.53
N LYS A 304 -10.36 9.82 17.15
CA LYS A 304 -11.10 11.02 16.70
C LYS A 304 -10.31 12.28 17.00
N ILE A 305 -10.20 13.17 16.01
CA ILE A 305 -9.54 14.47 16.17
C ILE A 305 -10.53 15.41 16.89
N PRO A 306 -10.08 16.25 17.86
CA PRO A 306 -10.96 17.16 18.56
C PRO A 306 -11.67 18.11 17.59
N LEU A 307 -13.00 18.24 17.74
CA LEU A 307 -13.81 19.13 16.91
C LEU A 307 -13.36 20.59 17.04
N ASP A 308 -12.93 21.00 18.24
CA ASP A 308 -12.42 22.35 18.49
C ASP A 308 -11.20 22.67 17.60
N TYR A 309 -10.28 21.71 17.45
CA TYR A 309 -9.12 21.85 16.56
C TYR A 309 -9.53 21.81 15.09
N LEU A 310 -10.43 20.91 14.70
CA LEU A 310 -10.89 20.82 13.30
C LEU A 310 -11.65 22.08 12.87
N HIS A 311 -12.44 22.70 13.75
CA HIS A 311 -13.22 23.89 13.41
C HIS A 311 -12.35 25.05 12.95
N THR A 312 -11.18 25.24 13.56
CA THR A 312 -10.26 26.35 13.23
C THR A 312 -9.15 25.93 12.26
N GLN A 313 -8.65 24.69 12.38
CA GLN A 313 -7.45 24.24 11.67
C GLN A 313 -7.70 23.24 10.54
N PHE A 314 -8.94 22.89 10.21
CA PHE A 314 -9.20 22.04 9.04
C PHE A 314 -8.73 22.71 7.74
N PRO A 315 -8.11 21.97 6.79
CA PRO A 315 -7.89 20.53 6.78
C PRO A 315 -6.60 20.10 7.49
N ILE A 316 -6.58 18.86 7.96
CA ILE A 316 -5.37 18.19 8.45
C ILE A 316 -4.42 17.91 7.28
N LYS A 317 -3.22 18.49 7.34
CA LYS A 317 -2.17 18.37 6.32
C LYS A 317 -1.14 17.28 6.65
N TYR A 318 -0.81 17.15 7.94
CA TYR A 318 0.20 16.21 8.41
C TYR A 318 -0.33 15.39 9.57
N SER A 319 0.07 14.13 9.58
CA SER A 319 -0.10 13.22 10.71
C SER A 319 1.22 12.48 10.95
N SER A 320 1.61 12.34 12.22
CA SER A 320 2.81 11.61 12.60
C SER A 320 2.54 10.68 13.78
N ILE A 321 3.15 9.51 13.77
CA ILE A 321 3.13 8.55 14.86
C ILE A 321 4.54 8.33 15.39
N SER A 322 4.69 8.11 16.70
CA SER A 322 5.97 7.77 17.30
C SER A 322 6.39 6.34 16.96
N SER A 323 7.70 6.06 16.95
CA SER A 323 8.28 4.74 16.68
C SER A 323 7.73 3.57 17.52
N ASN A 324 7.18 3.84 18.70
CA ASN A 324 6.55 2.86 19.60
C ASN A 324 5.01 2.88 19.57
N GLY A 325 4.42 3.68 18.68
CA GLY A 325 2.97 3.84 18.52
C GLY A 325 2.24 4.50 19.69
N LYS A 326 2.94 5.10 20.68
CA LYS A 326 2.31 5.67 21.89
C LYS A 326 1.85 7.11 21.74
N PHE A 327 2.48 7.87 20.85
CA PHE A 327 2.18 9.28 20.61
C PHE A 327 1.83 9.50 19.15
N VAL A 328 0.84 10.35 18.93
CA VAL A 328 0.37 10.74 17.60
C VAL A 328 0.27 12.26 17.57
N ALA A 329 0.64 12.91 16.47
CA ALA A 329 0.42 14.33 16.25
C ALA A 329 -0.33 14.58 14.95
N VAL A 330 -1.07 15.68 14.91
CA VAL A 330 -1.71 16.21 13.69
C VAL A 330 -1.41 17.69 13.56
N ALA A 331 -1.31 18.15 12.31
CA ALA A 331 -1.21 19.56 12.01
C ALA A 331 -2.15 19.93 10.86
N GLY A 332 -2.93 20.97 11.08
CA GLY A 332 -3.93 21.51 10.18
C GLY A 332 -3.40 22.60 9.26
N ARG A 333 -4.24 23.61 9.00
CA ARG A 333 -3.82 24.85 8.35
C ARG A 333 -2.70 25.50 9.12
N ASN A 334 -2.94 25.75 10.41
CA ASN A 334 -2.02 26.35 11.37
C ASN A 334 -1.95 25.48 12.65
N GLY A 335 -0.92 25.70 13.45
CA GLY A 335 -0.73 25.02 14.72
C GLY A 335 -0.55 23.51 14.60
N LEU A 336 -0.58 22.83 15.75
CA LEU A 336 -0.55 21.37 15.86
C LEU A 336 -1.27 20.90 17.11
N ALA A 337 -1.61 19.61 17.15
CA ALA A 337 -2.16 18.94 18.32
C ALA A 337 -1.49 17.58 18.47
N HIS A 338 -1.39 17.06 19.70
CA HIS A 338 -0.88 15.71 19.90
C HIS A 338 -1.72 14.89 20.88
N TYR A 339 -1.67 13.58 20.69
CA TYR A 339 -2.48 12.57 21.35
C TYR A 339 -1.58 11.53 22.00
N SER A 340 -1.97 11.06 23.19
CA SER A 340 -1.34 9.93 23.86
C SER A 340 -2.30 8.75 23.84
N THR A 341 -1.85 7.63 23.27
CA THR A 341 -2.66 6.41 23.18
C THR A 341 -2.79 5.69 24.52
N THR A 342 -1.87 5.97 25.46
CA THR A 342 -1.93 5.48 26.84
C THR A 342 -3.00 6.21 27.65
N SER A 343 -3.03 7.54 27.59
CA SER A 343 -4.01 8.33 28.35
C SER A 343 -5.33 8.57 27.62
N LYS A 344 -5.38 8.27 26.31
CA LYS A 344 -6.49 8.54 25.39
C LYS A 344 -6.90 10.03 25.37
N LYS A 345 -5.94 10.93 25.54
CA LYS A 345 -6.17 12.38 25.61
C LYS A 345 -5.40 13.14 24.55
N TRP A 346 -6.05 14.16 24.01
CA TRP A 346 -5.44 15.19 23.17
C TRP A 346 -4.92 16.34 24.02
N LYS A 347 -3.82 16.93 23.57
CA LYS A 347 -3.30 18.21 24.04
C LYS A 347 -3.38 19.22 22.89
N LEU A 348 -3.95 20.38 23.19
CA LEU A 348 -4.18 21.50 22.27
C LEU A 348 -3.46 22.75 22.80
N PHE A 349 -3.33 23.76 21.96
CA PHE A 349 -2.84 25.07 22.40
C PHE A 349 -3.88 25.76 23.29
N ASN A 350 -3.41 26.34 24.40
CA ASN A 350 -4.29 27.11 25.29
C ASN A 350 -4.59 28.52 24.75
N SER A 351 -3.77 29.01 23.82
CA SER A 351 -3.86 30.34 23.21
C SER A 351 -4.08 30.20 21.71
N GLU A 352 -5.20 30.72 21.21
CA GLU A 352 -5.51 30.75 19.77
C GLU A 352 -4.44 31.53 18.99
N VAL A 353 -3.85 32.57 19.59
CA VAL A 353 -2.79 33.36 18.95
C VAL A 353 -1.52 32.51 18.74
N ASP A 354 -1.14 31.69 19.73
CA ASP A 354 0.00 30.78 19.61
C ASP A 354 -0.26 29.71 18.53
N GLU A 355 -1.49 29.21 18.47
CA GLU A 355 -1.89 28.20 17.48
C GLU A 355 -1.87 28.76 16.05
N GLN A 356 -2.30 30.01 15.86
CA GLN A 356 -2.36 30.66 14.55
C GLN A 356 -1.00 31.15 14.05
N SER A 357 -0.02 31.38 14.95
CA SER A 357 1.23 32.07 14.60
C SER A 357 2.17 31.29 13.68
N PHE A 358 1.88 30.02 13.38
CA PHE A 358 2.72 29.18 12.53
C PHE A 358 1.91 28.09 11.83
N SER A 359 2.46 27.55 10.75
CA SER A 359 1.97 26.36 10.07
C SER A 359 3.08 25.33 9.94
N VAL A 360 2.74 24.04 9.98
CA VAL A 360 3.72 22.97 9.75
C VAL A 360 4.02 22.86 8.26
N SER A 361 5.31 22.74 7.91
CA SER A 361 5.81 22.47 6.55
C SER A 361 6.98 21.50 6.63
N GLY A 362 6.91 20.44 5.83
CA GLY A 362 7.96 19.42 5.76
C GLY A 362 7.86 18.32 6.82
N GLY A 363 6.86 18.40 7.69
CA GLY A 363 6.42 17.29 8.54
C GLY A 363 6.72 17.44 10.03
N MET A 364 6.39 16.39 10.76
CA MET A 364 6.63 16.25 12.20
C MET A 364 7.18 14.85 12.51
N VAL A 365 8.13 14.75 13.43
CA VAL A 365 8.72 13.47 13.87
C VAL A 365 8.81 13.41 15.39
N TRP A 366 8.79 12.20 15.94
CA TRP A 366 8.84 11.98 17.39
C TRP A 366 10.19 11.42 17.81
N PHE A 367 10.93 12.16 18.62
CA PHE A 367 12.09 11.63 19.33
C PHE A 367 11.67 11.30 20.76
N ASN A 368 11.48 10.02 21.06
CA ASN A 368 10.94 9.54 22.35
C ASN A 368 9.58 10.18 22.70
N HIS A 369 9.58 11.17 23.59
CA HIS A 369 8.39 11.92 24.03
C HIS A 369 8.44 13.40 23.57
N ILE A 370 9.39 13.76 22.72
CA ILE A 370 9.58 15.09 22.16
C ILE A 370 9.07 15.10 20.72
N LEU A 371 8.12 15.98 20.43
CA LEU A 371 7.63 16.25 19.09
C LEU A 371 8.51 17.32 18.44
N ILE A 372 9.13 16.97 17.31
CA ILE A 372 9.89 17.89 16.48
C ILE A 372 8.99 18.29 15.30
N ALA A 373 8.67 19.56 15.19
CA ALA A 373 7.84 20.08 14.12
C ALA A 373 8.63 21.07 13.26
N SER A 374 8.61 20.85 11.95
CA SER A 374 9.15 21.77 10.96
C SER A 374 8.06 22.79 10.61
N VAL A 375 8.33 24.08 10.85
CA VAL A 375 7.29 25.12 10.81
C VAL A 375 7.70 26.32 9.95
N ILE A 376 6.69 26.99 9.42
CA ILE A 376 6.77 28.31 8.78
C ILE A 376 5.97 29.27 9.65
N THR A 377 6.60 30.35 10.11
CA THR A 377 5.92 31.41 10.87
C THR A 377 5.11 32.31 9.95
N GLU A 378 4.22 33.13 10.51
CA GLU A 378 3.54 34.20 9.76
C GLU A 378 4.51 35.21 9.12
N THR A 379 5.70 35.38 9.71
CA THR A 379 6.79 36.21 9.16
C THR A 379 7.59 35.51 8.06
N ASN A 380 7.18 34.31 7.65
CA ASN A 380 7.82 33.47 6.65
C ASN A 380 9.25 33.04 7.02
N GLU A 381 9.50 32.87 8.32
CA GLU A 381 10.72 32.25 8.85
C GLU A 381 10.53 30.73 8.95
N TYR A 382 11.59 29.99 8.64
CA TYR A 382 11.59 28.53 8.67
C TYR A 382 12.28 28.06 9.95
N GLN A 383 11.59 27.24 10.75
CA GLN A 383 12.10 26.83 12.05
C GLN A 383 11.86 25.34 12.31
N LEU A 384 12.74 24.72 13.10
CA LEU A 384 12.46 23.47 13.80
C LEU A 384 12.09 23.80 15.25
N ARG A 385 10.94 23.32 15.71
CA ARG A 385 10.48 23.53 17.09
C ARG A 385 10.33 22.20 17.82
N LEU A 386 10.86 22.13 19.04
CA LEU A 386 10.78 20.96 19.91
C LEU A 386 9.74 21.19 21.00
N TYR A 387 8.74 20.31 21.07
CA TYR A 387 7.68 20.33 22.08
C TYR A 387 7.76 19.08 22.95
N SER A 388 7.75 19.25 24.28
CA SER A 388 7.58 18.09 25.19
C SER A 388 6.13 17.64 25.18
N ARG A 389 5.88 16.34 25.07
CA ARG A 389 4.55 15.76 25.32
C ARG A 389 4.02 16.08 26.72
N ASP A 390 4.92 16.25 27.70
CA ASP A 390 4.56 16.39 29.11
C ASP A 390 4.24 17.83 29.51
N GLN A 391 4.68 18.82 28.73
CA GLN A 391 4.39 20.24 28.96
C GLN A 391 3.18 20.71 28.15
N ASP A 392 2.62 21.86 28.49
CA ASP A 392 1.52 22.46 27.72
C ASP A 392 1.97 22.82 26.30
N LEU A 393 1.04 22.84 25.34
CA LEU A 393 1.33 23.39 24.02
C LEU A 393 1.21 24.92 24.08
N SER A 394 2.35 25.60 24.13
CA SER A 394 2.46 27.05 24.01
C SER A 394 3.83 27.44 23.48
N THR A 395 3.90 28.58 22.79
CA THR A 395 5.15 29.17 22.30
C THR A 395 6.13 29.49 23.45
N ARG A 396 5.64 29.64 24.68
CA ARG A 396 6.46 29.96 25.87
C ARG A 396 7.25 28.77 26.43
N VAL A 397 6.79 27.56 26.15
CA VAL A 397 7.36 26.30 26.70
C VAL A 397 7.94 25.41 25.60
N VAL A 398 8.24 26.01 24.45
CA VAL A 398 9.02 25.35 23.40
C VAL A 398 10.42 25.06 23.96
N LEU A 399 10.85 23.81 23.88
CA LEU A 399 12.11 23.37 24.47
C LEU A 399 13.32 23.91 23.71
N TYR A 400 13.21 23.99 22.38
CA TYR A 400 14.28 24.43 21.49
C TYR A 400 13.71 24.92 20.17
N ILE A 401 14.34 25.95 19.59
CA ILE A 401 14.02 26.51 18.28
C ILE A 401 15.31 26.60 17.47
N GLU A 402 15.36 25.94 16.32
CA GLU A 402 16.42 26.09 15.33
C GLU A 402 15.90 26.88 14.13
N ASN A 403 16.64 27.89 13.66
CA ASN A 403 16.27 28.63 12.46
C ASN A 403 16.94 28.02 11.23
N ILE A 404 16.16 27.73 10.20
CA ILE A 404 16.62 27.14 8.94
C ILE A 404 16.59 28.21 7.83
N PRO A 405 17.64 28.31 6.99
CA PRO A 405 17.74 29.38 5.99
C PRO A 405 16.74 29.25 4.84
N SER A 406 16.24 28.03 4.58
CA SER A 406 15.38 27.73 3.45
C SER A 406 14.17 26.88 3.89
N ARG A 407 13.11 26.89 3.07
CA ARG A 407 11.88 26.17 3.38
C ARG A 407 12.15 24.67 3.53
N ILE A 408 11.72 24.10 4.65
CA ILE A 408 11.83 22.67 4.93
C ILE A 408 10.81 21.91 4.09
N LEU A 409 11.30 20.92 3.33
CA LEU A 409 10.52 20.06 2.44
C LEU A 409 10.25 18.69 3.05
N LEU A 410 11.26 18.08 3.68
CA LEU A 410 11.15 16.78 4.34
C LEU A 410 11.91 16.78 5.65
N THR A 411 11.36 16.07 6.64
CA THR A 411 11.99 15.82 7.93
C THR A 411 11.90 14.33 8.24
N SER A 412 13.04 13.72 8.51
CA SER A 412 13.14 12.29 8.81
C SER A 412 14.08 12.08 9.99
N LEU A 413 13.75 11.11 10.84
CA LEU A 413 14.48 10.82 12.07
C LEU A 413 14.97 9.37 12.04
N PHE A 414 16.26 9.19 12.29
CA PHE A 414 16.90 7.88 12.40
C PHE A 414 17.63 7.82 13.74
N GLU A 415 17.04 7.12 14.71
CA GLU A 415 17.54 7.07 16.09
C GLU A 415 17.65 8.48 16.70
N ASN A 416 18.86 9.03 16.85
CA ASN A 416 19.11 10.39 17.34
C ASN A 416 19.53 11.38 16.23
N ALA A 417 19.62 10.93 14.97
CA ALA A 417 20.01 11.76 13.85
C ALA A 417 18.78 12.27 13.10
N LEU A 418 18.60 13.58 13.13
CA LEU A 418 17.53 14.30 12.44
C LEU A 418 18.05 14.82 11.10
N LEU A 419 17.42 14.39 10.02
CA LEU A 419 17.71 14.86 8.67
C LEU A 419 16.62 15.82 8.20
N VAL A 420 17.04 16.98 7.72
CA VAL A 420 16.15 18.04 7.23
C VAL A 420 16.55 18.41 5.82
N TYR A 421 15.67 18.15 4.85
CA TYR A 421 15.89 18.50 3.45
C TYR A 421 15.12 19.77 3.09
N THR A 422 15.79 20.71 2.44
CA THR A 422 15.30 22.07 2.20
C THR A 422 15.18 22.41 0.72
N ALA A 423 14.44 23.47 0.41
CA ALA A 423 14.15 23.91 -0.95
C ALA A 423 15.37 24.46 -1.72
N ASP A 424 16.48 24.73 -1.03
CA ASP A 424 17.77 25.09 -1.63
C ASP A 424 18.65 23.86 -1.95
N ASN A 425 18.05 22.66 -1.91
CA ASN A 425 18.68 21.40 -2.29
C ASN A 425 19.80 20.95 -1.33
N THR A 426 19.64 21.24 -0.03
CA THR A 426 20.60 20.82 1.00
C THR A 426 19.95 19.89 2.03
N ILE A 427 20.74 18.95 2.56
CA ILE A 427 20.39 18.17 3.76
C ILE A 427 21.17 18.75 4.92
N HIS A 428 20.45 19.14 5.97
CA HIS A 428 21.00 19.44 7.28
C HIS A 428 20.90 18.19 8.16
N HIS A 429 22.04 17.74 8.69
CA HIS A 429 22.12 16.66 9.66
C HIS A 429 22.32 17.23 11.06
N TYR A 430 21.34 17.01 11.94
CA TYR A 430 21.39 17.38 13.35
C TYR A 430 21.47 16.14 14.24
N LEU A 431 22.23 16.24 15.32
CA LEU A 431 22.26 15.27 16.40
C LEU A 431 21.43 15.79 17.55
N ILE A 432 20.44 15.01 17.95
CA ILE A 432 19.59 15.32 19.09
C ILE A 432 20.36 14.94 20.36
N THR A 433 20.71 15.93 21.18
CA THR A 433 21.45 15.72 22.42
C THR A 433 20.56 16.05 23.60
N PRO A 434 19.96 15.05 24.27
CA PRO A 434 19.29 15.27 25.55
C PRO A 434 20.35 15.52 26.63
N THR A 435 20.21 16.63 27.35
CA THR A 435 20.93 16.92 28.59
C THR A 435 20.01 16.65 29.79
N ASN A 436 20.52 16.81 31.02
CA ASN A 436 19.72 16.56 32.23
C ASN A 436 18.44 17.42 32.29
N ASP A 437 18.51 18.66 31.80
CA ASP A 437 17.43 19.64 31.94
C ASP A 437 16.90 20.19 30.61
N SER A 438 17.60 19.97 29.49
CA SER A 438 17.23 20.51 28.18
C SER A 438 17.54 19.55 27.03
N ILE A 439 16.98 19.82 25.86
CA ILE A 439 17.26 19.08 24.63
C ILE A 439 17.67 20.07 23.56
N THR A 440 18.77 19.81 22.86
CA THR A 440 19.27 20.70 21.79
C THR A 440 19.48 19.94 20.49
N LEU A 441 19.42 20.67 19.38
CA LEU A 441 19.81 20.18 18.07
C LEU A 441 21.22 20.68 17.76
N ASN A 442 22.19 19.77 17.69
CA ASN A 442 23.55 20.12 17.33
C ASN A 442 23.74 19.86 15.83
N LEU A 443 23.99 20.90 15.04
CA LEU A 443 24.27 20.74 13.62
C LEU A 443 25.59 20.00 13.45
N ALA A 444 25.52 18.78 12.93
CA ALA A 444 26.69 17.96 12.67
C ALA A 444 27.30 18.31 11.31
N ASN A 445 26.49 18.35 10.25
CA ASN A 445 26.97 18.59 8.89
C ASN A 445 25.86 19.06 7.94
N ILE A 446 26.22 19.75 6.86
CA ILE A 446 25.31 20.19 5.77
C ILE A 446 25.91 19.75 4.45
N ILE A 447 25.09 19.15 3.58
CA ILE A 447 25.52 18.76 2.25
C ILE A 447 24.53 19.16 1.17
N SER A 448 25.05 19.69 0.05
CA SER A 448 24.25 20.11 -1.10
C SER A 448 24.17 19.01 -2.15
N PHE A 449 22.98 18.83 -2.72
CA PHE A 449 22.70 17.94 -3.85
C PHE A 449 22.48 18.70 -5.15
N GLN A 450 22.98 19.94 -5.23
CA GLN A 450 22.95 20.72 -6.46
C GLN A 450 23.67 19.96 -7.59
N GLY A 451 22.98 19.78 -8.72
CA GLY A 451 23.46 18.99 -9.85
C GLY A 451 23.22 17.48 -9.74
N VAL A 452 22.75 16.97 -8.60
CA VAL A 452 22.26 15.60 -8.42
C VAL A 452 20.74 15.58 -8.52
N VAL A 453 20.07 16.44 -7.74
CA VAL A 453 18.63 16.64 -7.79
C VAL A 453 18.35 17.93 -8.57
N SER A 454 17.54 17.85 -9.62
CA SER A 454 17.21 19.01 -10.47
C SER A 454 16.18 19.94 -9.81
N ASN A 455 15.14 19.37 -9.20
CA ASN A 455 14.13 20.12 -8.47
C ASN A 455 13.88 19.47 -7.09
N PRO A 456 14.23 20.16 -5.98
CA PRO A 456 14.06 19.67 -4.62
C PRO A 456 12.62 19.30 -4.26
N THR A 457 11.61 19.98 -4.83
CA THR A 457 10.20 19.72 -4.49
C THR A 457 9.70 18.35 -4.96
N ARG A 458 10.47 17.66 -5.81
CA ARG A 458 10.16 16.33 -6.34
C ARG A 458 10.66 15.18 -5.47
N VAL A 459 11.48 15.49 -4.45
CA VAL A 459 11.93 14.48 -3.49
C VAL A 459 10.77 14.21 -2.52
N ARG A 460 10.26 12.97 -2.53
CA ARG A 460 9.09 12.54 -1.74
C ARG A 460 9.46 11.77 -0.49
N GLY A 461 10.62 11.13 -0.49
CA GLY A 461 11.14 10.36 0.63
C GLY A 461 12.64 10.44 0.69
N MET A 462 13.17 10.48 1.90
CA MET A 462 14.59 10.57 2.19
C MET A 462 14.93 9.66 3.37
N SER A 463 15.91 8.80 3.14
CA SER A 463 16.51 7.97 4.17
C SER A 463 18.00 7.89 3.97
N TRP A 464 18.70 7.38 4.96
CA TRP A 464 20.12 7.14 4.85
C TRP A 464 20.51 5.87 5.61
N MET A 465 21.71 5.41 5.32
CA MET A 465 22.32 4.32 6.05
C MET A 465 23.78 4.64 6.33
N ILE A 466 24.12 4.60 7.61
CA ILE A 466 25.49 4.73 8.07
C ILE A 466 26.09 3.32 8.17
N PRO A 467 27.28 3.07 7.59
CA PRO A 467 27.94 1.78 7.70
C PRO A 467 28.13 1.33 9.16
N PRO A 468 28.01 0.03 9.49
CA PRO A 468 28.12 -0.44 10.88
C PRO A 468 29.43 -0.07 11.59
N SER A 469 30.55 -0.01 10.86
CA SER A 469 31.84 0.43 11.40
C SER A 469 31.81 1.89 11.85
N GLN A 470 31.20 2.76 11.05
CA GLN A 470 31.01 4.17 11.38
C GLN A 470 30.03 4.33 12.55
N ARG A 471 28.90 3.61 12.57
CA ARG A 471 27.94 3.66 13.69
C ARG A 471 28.57 3.30 15.04
N LYS A 472 29.50 2.34 15.06
CA LYS A 472 30.09 1.83 16.32
C LYS A 472 31.31 2.63 16.78
N LEU A 473 32.14 3.11 15.85
CA LEU A 473 33.48 3.64 16.16
C LEU A 473 33.76 5.01 15.51
N GLY A 474 32.88 5.50 14.65
CA GLY A 474 33.06 6.74 13.89
C GLY A 474 32.56 7.97 14.63
N ASP A 475 33.01 9.13 14.19
CA ASP A 475 32.48 10.42 14.62
C ASP A 475 31.20 10.75 13.84
N PRO A 476 30.06 11.01 14.52
CA PRO A 476 28.81 11.40 13.88
C PRO A 476 28.89 12.60 12.91
N ILE A 477 29.89 13.47 13.07
CA ILE A 477 30.14 14.60 12.15
C ILE A 477 30.47 14.11 10.72
N ASP A 478 31.18 12.98 10.64
CA ASP A 478 31.62 12.37 9.40
C ASP A 478 30.53 11.49 8.75
N ASP A 479 29.40 11.26 9.40
CA ASP A 479 28.37 10.31 8.97
C ASP A 479 27.87 10.61 7.55
N LEU A 480 27.53 11.86 7.24
CA LEU A 480 27.08 12.24 5.89
C LEU A 480 28.11 11.94 4.80
N THR A 481 29.40 11.93 5.14
CA THR A 481 30.48 11.68 4.16
C THR A 481 30.66 10.20 3.81
N VAL A 482 30.11 9.30 4.63
CA VAL A 482 30.20 7.83 4.45
C VAL A 482 28.83 7.17 4.29
N ALA A 483 27.76 7.87 4.66
CA ALA A 483 26.40 7.38 4.59
C ALA A 483 25.95 7.20 3.13
N THR A 484 25.28 6.08 2.89
CA THR A 484 24.53 5.88 1.66
C THR A 484 23.17 6.54 1.81
N ILE A 485 22.84 7.46 0.91
CA ILE A 485 21.57 8.21 0.95
C ILE A 485 20.58 7.59 -0.03
N ILE A 486 19.33 7.52 0.37
CA ILE A 486 18.23 6.96 -0.42
C ILE A 486 17.23 8.09 -0.66
N PHE A 487 16.96 8.39 -1.92
CA PHE A 487 15.92 9.31 -2.33
C PHE A 487 14.84 8.61 -3.13
N LEU A 488 13.61 9.07 -2.96
CA LEU A 488 12.50 8.79 -3.86
C LEU A 488 12.16 10.06 -4.63
N ILE A 489 12.40 10.06 -5.94
CA ILE A 489 12.28 11.25 -6.81
C ILE A 489 11.43 10.89 -8.03
N ASP A 490 10.27 11.53 -8.24
CA ASP A 490 9.35 11.21 -9.35
C ASP A 490 9.05 9.69 -9.48
N GLY A 491 8.96 9.00 -8.33
CA GLY A 491 8.79 7.55 -8.24
C GLY A 491 9.99 6.69 -8.67
N LYS A 492 11.17 7.30 -8.79
CA LYS A 492 12.45 6.59 -8.94
C LYS A 492 13.10 6.41 -7.58
N LEU A 493 13.44 5.17 -7.23
CA LEU A 493 14.17 4.85 -6.02
C LEU A 493 15.67 4.95 -6.31
N VAL A 494 16.29 6.00 -5.78
CA VAL A 494 17.65 6.41 -6.09
C VAL A 494 18.56 6.17 -4.90
N LEU A 495 19.66 5.47 -5.14
CA LEU A 495 20.72 5.26 -4.19
C LEU A 495 21.89 6.21 -4.51
N LEU A 496 22.27 7.04 -3.55
CA LEU A 496 23.38 7.96 -3.63
C LEU A 496 24.51 7.46 -2.74
N ARG A 497 25.62 7.06 -3.37
CA ARG A 497 26.79 6.54 -2.67
C ARG A 497 27.90 7.59 -2.62
N PRO A 498 28.49 7.86 -1.45
CA PRO A 498 29.52 8.87 -1.34
C PRO A 498 30.81 8.39 -2.00
N ARG A 499 31.45 9.31 -2.73
CA ARG A 499 32.74 9.17 -3.38
C ARG A 499 33.63 10.32 -2.91
N ARG A 500 34.64 10.00 -2.10
CA ARG A 500 35.67 10.98 -1.68
C ARG A 500 36.61 11.24 -2.84
N ILE A 501 36.69 12.48 -3.30
CA ILE A 501 37.60 12.90 -4.40
C ILE A 501 38.85 13.60 -3.82
N ALA A 502 38.68 14.39 -2.76
CA ALA A 502 39.74 15.08 -2.01
C ALA A 502 39.38 15.16 -0.51
N GLN A 503 40.23 15.77 0.32
CA GLN A 503 40.07 15.80 1.78
C GLN A 503 38.71 16.37 2.26
N ASP A 504 38.11 17.32 1.53
CA ASP A 504 36.84 17.98 1.94
C ASP A 504 35.71 17.94 0.89
N GLN A 505 35.88 17.26 -0.25
CA GLN A 505 34.85 17.20 -1.31
C GLN A 505 34.34 15.77 -1.52
N VAL A 506 33.07 15.58 -1.15
CA VAL A 506 32.31 14.35 -1.40
C VAL A 506 31.41 14.56 -2.61
N LYS A 507 31.57 13.71 -3.62
CA LYS A 507 30.60 13.59 -4.72
C LYS A 507 29.73 12.36 -4.46
N TYR A 508 28.47 12.38 -4.89
CA TYR A 508 27.64 11.18 -4.85
C TYR A 508 27.55 10.52 -6.23
N ASP A 509 27.74 9.20 -6.22
CA ASP A 509 27.40 8.34 -7.33
C ASP A 509 25.92 7.99 -7.24
N MET A 510 25.17 8.38 -8.27
CA MET A 510 23.76 8.08 -8.39
C MET A 510 23.56 6.72 -9.07
N GLN A 511 22.81 5.84 -8.43
CA GLN A 511 22.28 4.62 -9.02
C GLN A 511 20.77 4.59 -8.86
N VAL A 512 20.02 4.48 -9.95
CA VAL A 512 18.58 4.22 -9.90
C VAL A 512 18.39 2.71 -9.68
N LEU A 513 17.68 2.32 -8.62
CA LEU A 513 17.39 0.92 -8.30
C LEU A 513 16.16 0.41 -9.05
N SER A 514 15.11 1.22 -9.11
CA SER A 514 13.89 0.93 -9.86
C SER A 514 13.12 2.22 -10.12
N ASP A 515 12.34 2.20 -11.20
CA ASP A 515 11.30 3.19 -11.48
C ASP A 515 9.94 2.63 -11.02
N GLY A 516 8.92 3.49 -10.94
CA GLY A 516 7.56 3.04 -10.63
C GLY A 516 7.34 2.76 -9.14
N ILE A 517 8.14 3.33 -8.24
CA ILE A 517 8.02 3.15 -6.80
C ILE A 517 7.15 4.26 -6.20
N GLU A 518 6.06 3.89 -5.51
CA GLU A 518 5.17 4.83 -4.83
C GLU A 518 5.78 5.34 -3.53
N TYR A 519 6.30 4.41 -2.72
CA TYR A 519 6.98 4.66 -1.47
C TYR A 519 7.83 3.43 -1.09
N TYR A 520 8.65 3.55 -0.05
CA TYR A 520 9.55 2.47 0.38
C TYR A 520 9.66 2.33 1.91
N TRP A 521 10.11 1.17 2.38
CA TRP A 521 10.52 0.92 3.77
C TRP A 521 12.02 0.69 3.86
N THR A 522 12.62 1.18 4.95
CA THR A 522 14.00 0.84 5.33
C THR A 522 13.99 0.25 6.73
N HIS A 523 14.62 -0.91 6.89
CA HIS A 523 14.71 -1.60 8.17
C HIS A 523 16.17 -1.64 8.62
N LEU A 524 16.60 -0.60 9.33
CA LEU A 524 17.99 -0.50 9.82
C LEU A 524 18.31 -1.54 10.91
N ASN A 525 17.29 -1.97 11.67
CA ASN A 525 17.39 -2.95 12.75
C ASN A 525 16.46 -4.15 12.48
N GLY A 526 16.64 -4.79 11.31
CA GLY A 526 15.85 -5.96 10.89
C GLY A 526 16.31 -7.28 11.52
N ILE A 527 15.59 -8.37 11.24
CA ILE A 527 15.91 -9.71 11.74
C ILE A 527 16.75 -10.47 10.72
N GLY A 528 17.93 -10.94 11.13
CA GLY A 528 18.82 -11.75 10.30
C GLY A 528 19.15 -11.09 8.96
N ALA A 529 18.88 -11.79 7.87
CA ALA A 529 19.10 -11.32 6.50
C ALA A 529 18.31 -10.08 6.09
N LEU A 530 17.29 -9.67 6.85
CA LEU A 530 16.49 -8.50 6.55
C LEU A 530 17.03 -7.22 7.19
N GLU A 531 18.07 -7.32 8.01
CA GLU A 531 18.78 -6.14 8.48
C GLU A 531 19.32 -5.35 7.28
N ASN A 532 19.06 -4.04 7.25
CA ASN A 532 19.47 -3.16 6.15
C ASN A 532 18.78 -3.45 4.81
N SER A 533 17.65 -4.18 4.82
CA SER A 533 16.83 -4.41 3.64
C SER A 533 16.07 -3.15 3.21
N LEU A 534 15.89 -3.01 1.89
CA LEU A 534 15.10 -1.96 1.25
C LEU A 534 13.91 -2.59 0.54
N TRP A 535 12.73 -2.02 0.75
CA TRP A 535 11.48 -2.54 0.22
C TRP A 535 10.75 -1.42 -0.52
N GLY A 536 10.47 -1.56 -1.81
CA GLY A 536 9.78 -0.55 -2.62
C GLY A 536 8.42 -1.06 -3.09
N VAL A 537 7.37 -0.26 -2.92
CA VAL A 537 6.01 -0.58 -3.39
C VAL A 537 5.83 -0.05 -4.80
N ASP A 538 5.51 -0.90 -5.77
CA ASP A 538 5.47 -0.55 -7.20
C ASP A 538 4.06 -0.47 -7.81
N GLY A 539 3.03 -0.44 -6.97
CA GLY A 539 1.63 -0.48 -7.37
C GLY A 539 1.08 -1.89 -7.63
N GLN A 540 1.90 -2.84 -8.08
CA GLN A 540 1.51 -4.24 -8.24
C GLN A 540 1.81 -5.05 -6.96
N GLY A 541 2.92 -4.75 -6.30
CA GLY A 541 3.31 -5.40 -5.06
C GLY A 541 4.55 -4.75 -4.47
N ILE A 542 5.49 -5.58 -4.02
CA ILE A 542 6.72 -5.14 -3.37
C ILE A 542 7.94 -5.69 -4.09
N ARG A 543 8.93 -4.82 -4.27
CA ARG A 543 10.28 -5.14 -4.70
C ARG A 543 11.21 -5.07 -3.51
N LEU A 544 11.96 -6.13 -3.27
CA LEU A 544 12.83 -6.29 -2.11
C LEU A 544 14.29 -6.37 -2.56
N TRP A 545 15.14 -5.59 -1.90
CA TRP A 545 16.59 -5.68 -2.00
C TRP A 545 17.16 -6.02 -0.62
N LEU A 546 17.66 -7.26 -0.49
CA LEU A 546 18.24 -7.76 0.77
C LEU A 546 19.62 -7.15 1.03
N ASP A 547 20.45 -7.09 -0.02
CA ASP A 547 21.86 -6.66 0.07
C ASP A 547 22.12 -5.27 -0.56
N ALA A 548 21.07 -4.45 -0.76
CA ALA A 548 21.23 -3.15 -1.41
C ALA A 548 22.25 -2.24 -0.73
N LEU A 549 22.41 -2.43 0.58
CA LEU A 549 23.05 -1.47 1.48
C LEU A 549 24.23 -2.09 2.26
N THR A 550 24.54 -3.38 2.06
CA THR A 550 25.56 -4.14 2.80
C THR A 550 26.93 -4.26 2.11
N LEU A 551 27.05 -3.89 0.82
CA LEU A 551 28.30 -4.02 0.06
C LEU A 551 29.50 -3.37 0.80
N THR A 552 30.50 -4.16 1.16
CA THR A 552 31.68 -3.74 1.93
C THR A 552 32.62 -2.87 1.09
N GLN A 553 33.43 -2.00 1.72
CA GLN A 553 34.46 -1.22 0.99
C GLN A 553 35.42 -2.11 0.18
N SER A 554 35.71 -3.32 0.64
CA SER A 554 36.56 -4.31 -0.06
C SER A 554 35.91 -4.90 -1.32
N GLU A 555 34.60 -5.14 -1.33
CA GLU A 555 33.87 -5.56 -2.53
C GLU A 555 33.76 -4.40 -3.52
N ARG A 556 33.63 -3.17 -3.01
CA ARG A 556 33.66 -1.92 -3.81
C ARG A 556 34.98 -1.70 -4.53
N GLU A 557 36.12 -2.10 -3.94
CA GLU A 557 37.44 -2.00 -4.57
C GLU A 557 37.73 -3.16 -5.53
N LYS A 558 37.29 -4.39 -5.22
CA LYS A 558 37.43 -5.55 -6.13
C LYS A 558 36.61 -5.40 -7.41
N ALA A 559 35.37 -4.93 -7.31
CA ALA A 559 34.51 -4.66 -8.47
C ALA A 559 35.07 -3.55 -9.39
N ARG A 560 35.93 -2.66 -8.87
CA ARG A 560 36.59 -1.59 -9.63
C ARG A 560 37.82 -2.05 -10.44
N ASN A 561 38.53 -3.08 -9.98
CA ASN A 561 39.74 -3.58 -10.66
C ASN A 561 39.41 -4.49 -11.85
N SER A 562 38.17 -4.94 -11.98
CA SER A 562 37.66 -5.61 -13.17
C SER A 562 37.38 -4.56 -14.26
N GLN A 563 38.12 -4.59 -15.38
CA GLN A 563 37.96 -3.64 -16.50
C GLN A 563 36.62 -3.70 -17.26
N ASN A 564 35.63 -4.42 -16.74
CA ASN A 564 34.26 -4.37 -17.23
C ASN A 564 33.49 -3.34 -16.40
N SER A 565 33.17 -2.20 -17.02
CA SER A 565 32.33 -1.13 -16.46
C SER A 565 30.86 -1.53 -16.32
N ASN A 566 30.60 -2.71 -15.76
CA ASN A 566 29.32 -3.06 -15.16
C ASN A 566 29.59 -3.06 -13.67
N LEU A 567 29.37 -1.92 -13.01
CA LEU A 567 29.13 -1.89 -11.56
C LEU A 567 28.25 -3.10 -11.23
N GLU A 568 28.54 -3.86 -10.18
CA GLU A 568 27.57 -4.85 -9.67
C GLU A 568 26.33 -4.05 -9.25
N ILE A 569 25.42 -3.87 -10.21
CA ILE A 569 24.14 -3.20 -10.05
C ILE A 569 23.47 -3.98 -8.94
N VAL A 570 23.23 -3.33 -7.79
CA VAL A 570 22.32 -3.87 -6.77
C VAL A 570 21.06 -4.34 -7.49
N LYS A 571 20.92 -5.66 -7.61
CA LYS A 571 19.80 -6.29 -8.32
C LYS A 571 18.67 -6.48 -7.33
N GLU A 572 17.45 -6.33 -7.83
CA GLU A 572 16.25 -6.77 -7.14
C GLU A 572 16.44 -8.22 -6.68
N SER A 573 16.20 -8.46 -5.39
CA SER A 573 16.37 -9.79 -4.79
C SER A 573 15.08 -10.60 -4.94
N VAL A 574 13.95 -10.01 -4.56
CA VAL A 574 12.64 -10.69 -4.53
C VAL A 574 11.56 -9.73 -5.01
N ARG A 575 10.61 -10.25 -5.79
CA ARG A 575 9.36 -9.55 -6.14
C ARG A 575 8.17 -10.30 -5.55
N ILE A 576 7.34 -9.59 -4.80
CA ILE A 576 6.15 -10.13 -4.13
C ILE A 576 4.95 -9.43 -4.72
N GLU A 577 4.15 -10.14 -5.52
CA GLU A 577 2.88 -9.61 -6.03
C GLU A 577 1.81 -9.64 -4.92
N LEU A 578 1.00 -8.59 -4.84
CA LEU A 578 -0.02 -8.46 -3.79
C LEU A 578 -1.39 -8.20 -4.39
N ASP A 579 -2.43 -8.67 -3.73
CA ASP A 579 -3.82 -8.52 -4.15
C ASP A 579 -4.62 -7.48 -3.30
N PHE A 580 -3.93 -6.83 -2.35
CA PHE A 580 -4.32 -5.60 -1.62
C PHE A 580 -3.27 -4.47 -1.67
N TYR A 581 -3.61 -3.25 -1.24
CA TYR A 581 -2.66 -2.13 -1.13
C TYR A 581 -1.85 -2.25 0.18
N PRO A 582 -0.53 -2.49 0.13
CA PRO A 582 0.24 -2.68 1.35
C PRO A 582 0.35 -1.37 2.14
N LEU A 583 0.55 -1.46 3.44
CA LEU A 583 0.71 -0.31 4.35
C LEU A 583 1.91 -0.45 5.28
N SER A 584 2.22 -1.68 5.72
CA SER A 584 3.31 -1.91 6.67
C SER A 584 3.86 -3.33 6.61
N VAL A 585 5.09 -3.51 7.09
CA VAL A 585 5.77 -4.80 7.20
C VAL A 585 5.97 -5.12 8.68
N LEU A 586 5.31 -6.16 9.18
CA LEU A 586 5.55 -6.70 10.52
C LEU A 586 6.71 -7.68 10.44
N MET A 587 7.93 -7.14 10.54
CA MET A 587 9.17 -7.89 10.36
C MET A 587 9.30 -9.06 11.34
N ASP A 588 8.97 -8.84 12.61
CA ASP A 588 8.97 -9.84 13.68
C ASP A 588 7.99 -10.98 13.46
N LYS A 589 6.92 -10.72 12.71
CA LYS A 589 5.87 -11.70 12.40
C LYS A 589 6.01 -12.31 11.02
N GLY A 590 6.91 -11.82 10.16
CA GLY A 590 7.02 -12.30 8.78
C GLY A 590 5.78 -12.00 7.91
N ILE A 591 5.01 -10.96 8.25
CA ILE A 591 3.73 -10.61 7.62
C ILE A 591 3.77 -9.22 6.99
N LEU A 592 3.24 -9.12 5.78
CA LEU A 592 2.86 -7.88 5.12
C LEU A 592 1.41 -7.57 5.41
N ILE A 593 1.12 -6.33 5.81
CA ILE A 593 -0.23 -5.88 6.11
C ILE A 593 -0.59 -4.77 5.15
N GLY A 594 -1.83 -4.84 4.68
CA GLY A 594 -2.41 -3.75 3.92
C GLY A 594 -3.92 -3.76 3.98
N VAL A 595 -4.49 -2.91 3.15
CA VAL A 595 -5.93 -2.70 3.11
C VAL A 595 -6.45 -2.87 1.70
N ASP A 596 -7.69 -3.30 1.64
CA ASP A 596 -8.50 -3.22 0.44
C ASP A 596 -9.85 -2.61 0.79
N HIS A 597 -10.58 -2.21 -0.24
CA HIS A 597 -11.95 -1.78 -0.12
C HIS A 597 -12.87 -3.01 -0.19
N GLU A 598 -13.92 -3.02 0.63
CA GLU A 598 -14.99 -4.00 0.55
C GLU A 598 -16.32 -3.26 0.39
N ALA A 599 -17.02 -3.54 -0.71
CA ALA A 599 -18.40 -3.11 -0.90
C ALA A 599 -19.34 -4.21 -0.42
N SER A 600 -20.19 -3.88 0.54
CA SER A 600 -21.20 -4.80 1.07
C SER A 600 -22.59 -4.24 0.84
N LEU A 601 -23.51 -5.12 0.45
CA LEU A 601 -24.92 -4.81 0.33
C LEU A 601 -25.70 -5.46 1.47
N ARG A 602 -26.50 -4.65 2.16
CA ARG A 602 -27.53 -5.15 3.08
C ARG A 602 -28.86 -5.16 2.35
N GLY A 603 -29.58 -6.28 2.39
CA GLY A 603 -30.85 -6.45 1.65
C GLY A 603 -31.94 -5.43 1.97
N ASN A 604 -31.84 -4.75 3.12
CA ASN A 604 -32.80 -3.74 3.58
C ASN A 604 -32.36 -2.28 3.33
N LEU A 605 -31.16 -2.06 2.78
CA LEU A 605 -30.63 -0.72 2.51
C LEU A 605 -30.54 -0.48 1.00
N PRO A 606 -31.02 0.68 0.49
CA PRO A 606 -30.98 0.98 -0.95
C PRO A 606 -29.62 1.53 -1.42
N PHE A 607 -28.58 1.46 -0.57
CA PHE A 607 -27.24 2.00 -0.82
C PHE A 607 -26.14 1.00 -0.41
N ILE A 608 -24.96 1.15 -1.00
CA ILE A 608 -23.76 0.35 -0.76
C ILE A 608 -23.05 0.86 0.50
N SER A 609 -22.61 -0.08 1.33
CA SER A 609 -21.69 0.21 2.43
C SER A 609 -20.26 -0.07 1.99
N TYR A 610 -19.43 0.97 1.99
CA TYR A 610 -17.99 0.85 1.80
C TYR A 610 -17.30 0.59 3.15
N LYS A 611 -16.43 -0.41 3.19
CA LYS A 611 -15.61 -0.75 4.36
C LYS A 611 -14.14 -0.87 3.95
N ILE A 612 -13.26 -0.62 4.91
CA ILE A 612 -11.84 -0.92 4.80
C ILE A 612 -11.66 -2.33 5.33
N HIS A 613 -11.19 -3.24 4.48
CA HIS A 613 -10.88 -4.63 4.84
C HIS A 613 -9.37 -4.78 5.00
N THR A 614 -8.94 -5.51 6.02
CA THR A 614 -7.50 -5.74 6.28
C THR A 614 -7.09 -7.04 5.65
N ASN A 615 -6.02 -7.02 4.87
CA ASN A 615 -5.44 -8.23 4.29
C ASN A 615 -4.00 -8.40 4.78
N THR A 616 -3.61 -9.67 4.90
CA THR A 616 -2.27 -10.07 5.34
C THR A 616 -1.64 -11.03 4.34
N HIS A 617 -0.33 -10.92 4.12
CA HIS A 617 0.43 -11.83 3.26
C HIS A 617 1.72 -12.28 3.97
N LEU A 618 1.95 -13.59 4.07
CA LEU A 618 3.20 -14.14 4.61
C LEU A 618 4.31 -13.97 3.58
N PHE A 619 5.44 -13.35 3.93
CA PHE A 619 6.50 -13.09 2.94
C PHE A 619 7.71 -14.02 3.06
N LEU A 620 7.87 -14.72 4.18
CA LEU A 620 9.09 -15.48 4.50
C LEU A 620 9.45 -16.53 3.43
N HIS A 621 8.45 -17.23 2.87
CA HIS A 621 8.67 -18.23 1.83
C HIS A 621 9.34 -17.65 0.57
N HIS A 622 9.05 -16.40 0.21
CA HIS A 622 9.69 -15.73 -0.93
C HIS A 622 11.19 -15.51 -0.70
N THR A 623 11.56 -15.09 0.50
CA THR A 623 12.97 -14.90 0.89
C THR A 623 13.72 -16.22 1.01
N ILE A 624 13.08 -17.27 1.57
CA ILE A 624 13.67 -18.62 1.63
C ILE A 624 13.92 -19.16 0.22
N ARG A 625 12.91 -19.08 -0.66
CA ARG A 625 13.01 -19.50 -2.07
C ARG A 625 14.17 -18.82 -2.77
N PHE A 626 14.37 -17.52 -2.54
CA PHE A 626 15.49 -16.77 -3.10
C PHE A 626 16.87 -17.35 -2.70
N TYR A 627 17.08 -17.67 -1.43
CA TYR A 627 18.32 -18.28 -0.98
C TYR A 627 18.53 -19.68 -1.56
N LEU A 628 17.47 -20.49 -1.61
CA LEU A 628 17.53 -21.84 -2.19
C LEU A 628 17.84 -21.80 -3.70
N MET A 629 17.25 -20.88 -4.46
CA MET A 629 17.56 -20.69 -5.89
C MET A 629 19.03 -20.28 -6.15
N ARG A 630 19.70 -19.67 -5.16
CA ARG A 630 21.12 -19.34 -5.21
C ARG A 630 22.03 -20.47 -4.72
N GLY A 631 21.47 -21.63 -4.36
CA GLY A 631 22.20 -22.75 -3.76
C GLY A 631 22.73 -22.46 -2.35
N SER A 632 22.18 -21.45 -1.68
CA SER A 632 22.62 -20.98 -0.36
C SER A 632 21.74 -21.58 0.75
N LEU A 633 21.80 -22.91 0.91
CA LEU A 633 20.97 -23.64 1.87
C LEU A 633 21.22 -23.19 3.32
N LYS A 634 22.47 -22.95 3.69
CA LYS A 634 22.84 -22.56 5.06
C LYS A 634 22.23 -21.22 5.44
N GLU A 635 22.28 -20.25 4.53
CA GLU A 635 21.71 -18.92 4.70
C GLU A 635 20.19 -18.99 4.80
N ALA A 636 19.54 -19.85 4.00
CA ALA A 636 18.10 -20.11 4.09
C ALA A 636 17.70 -20.65 5.48
N VAL A 637 18.45 -21.63 6.00
CA VAL A 637 18.21 -22.23 7.33
C VAL A 637 18.42 -21.19 8.43
N ILE A 638 19.52 -20.43 8.39
CA ILE A 638 19.79 -19.36 9.37
C ILE A 638 18.67 -18.33 9.35
N PHE A 639 18.20 -17.94 8.17
CA PHE A 639 17.11 -16.99 8.03
C PHE A 639 15.80 -17.52 8.65
N ALA A 640 15.40 -18.72 8.24
CA ALA A 640 14.15 -19.35 8.69
C ALA A 640 14.15 -19.68 10.18
N ASN A 641 15.31 -20.01 10.76
CA ASN A 641 15.43 -20.30 12.19
C ASN A 641 15.02 -19.12 13.07
N ASN A 642 15.18 -17.87 12.61
CA ASN A 642 14.73 -16.68 13.35
C ASN A 642 13.20 -16.57 13.47
N TYR A 643 12.45 -17.38 12.72
CA TYR A 643 10.99 -17.37 12.66
C TYR A 643 10.37 -18.70 13.07
N SER A 644 11.18 -19.66 13.54
CA SER A 644 10.74 -21.01 13.89
C SER A 644 9.75 -21.05 15.06
N ASP A 645 9.75 -20.02 15.91
CA ASP A 645 8.83 -19.88 17.04
C ASP A 645 7.41 -19.43 16.64
N LEU A 646 7.20 -18.99 15.40
CA LEU A 646 5.89 -18.52 14.93
C LEU A 646 4.90 -19.67 14.77
N VAL A 647 3.67 -19.50 15.25
CA VAL A 647 2.62 -20.54 15.22
C VAL A 647 2.31 -21.03 13.79
N TYR A 648 2.40 -20.14 12.80
CA TYR A 648 2.15 -20.43 11.38
C TYR A 648 3.44 -20.70 10.58
N PHE A 649 4.57 -20.93 11.24
CA PHE A 649 5.82 -21.29 10.56
C PHE A 649 5.69 -22.56 9.69
N PRO A 650 5.06 -23.67 10.15
CA PRO A 650 4.84 -24.84 9.29
C PRO A 650 4.01 -24.50 8.04
N HIS A 651 3.01 -23.64 8.18
CA HIS A 651 2.20 -23.21 7.03
C HIS A 651 3.01 -22.37 6.02
N THR A 652 3.94 -21.53 6.49
CA THR A 652 4.88 -20.81 5.61
C THR A 652 5.72 -21.78 4.77
N LEU A 653 6.20 -22.85 5.39
CA LEU A 653 6.96 -23.90 4.72
C LEU A 653 6.09 -24.70 3.73
N GLU A 654 4.82 -24.93 4.06
CA GLU A 654 3.83 -25.56 3.18
C GLU A 654 3.57 -24.72 1.92
N ILE A 655 3.41 -23.40 2.06
CA ILE A 655 3.28 -22.49 0.92
C ILE A 655 4.53 -22.54 0.03
N LEU A 656 5.72 -22.56 0.63
CA LEU A 656 6.97 -22.71 -0.11
C LEU A 656 6.98 -24.00 -0.95
N LEU A 657 6.72 -25.14 -0.30
CA LEU A 657 6.71 -26.45 -0.96
C LEU A 657 5.66 -26.52 -2.08
N HIS A 658 4.44 -26.05 -1.79
CA HIS A 658 3.35 -26.01 -2.75
C HIS A 658 3.71 -25.15 -3.97
N SER A 659 4.23 -23.93 -3.76
CA SER A 659 4.58 -23.03 -4.86
C SER A 659 5.67 -23.59 -5.78
N VAL A 660 6.69 -24.25 -5.21
CA VAL A 660 7.77 -24.86 -5.99
C VAL A 660 7.28 -26.11 -6.71
N LEU A 661 6.43 -26.92 -6.08
CA LEU A 661 5.86 -28.12 -6.69
C LEU A 661 4.99 -27.78 -7.91
N GLU A 662 4.09 -26.80 -7.78
CA GLU A 662 3.21 -26.37 -8.89
C GLU A 662 4.02 -25.84 -10.07
N GLU A 663 5.03 -24.98 -9.83
CA GLU A 663 5.89 -24.46 -10.88
C GLU A 663 6.75 -25.54 -11.56
N GLU A 664 7.38 -26.44 -10.82
CA GLU A 664 8.26 -27.47 -11.40
C GLU A 664 7.47 -28.55 -12.14
N ALA A 665 6.28 -28.90 -11.67
CA ALA A 665 5.43 -29.88 -12.34
C ALA A 665 4.83 -29.32 -13.65
N ASP A 666 4.69 -28.00 -13.79
CA ASP A 666 4.27 -27.32 -15.03
C ASP A 666 5.43 -26.97 -15.97
N ALA A 667 6.69 -27.05 -15.52
CA ALA A 667 7.84 -26.63 -16.29
C ALA A 667 8.35 -27.72 -17.26
N ASP A 668 8.57 -27.35 -18.52
CA ASP A 668 9.20 -28.23 -19.54
C ASP A 668 10.67 -28.57 -19.21
N VAL A 669 11.32 -27.80 -18.33
CA VAL A 669 12.71 -27.98 -17.89
C VAL A 669 12.70 -28.17 -16.37
N SER A 670 13.21 -29.31 -15.90
CA SER A 670 13.31 -29.59 -14.46
C SER A 670 14.32 -28.64 -13.81
N ASN A 671 13.81 -27.66 -13.07
CA ASN A 671 14.59 -27.03 -12.01
C ASN A 671 14.79 -28.10 -10.92
N ASN A 672 15.98 -28.14 -10.32
CA ASN A 672 16.26 -29.07 -9.21
C ASN A 672 16.00 -28.38 -7.86
N LEU A 673 14.97 -27.53 -7.75
CA LEU A 673 14.67 -26.77 -6.55
C LEU A 673 13.86 -27.61 -5.55
N LEU A 674 12.93 -28.45 -6.01
CA LEU A 674 12.14 -29.30 -5.11
C LEU A 674 13.01 -30.18 -4.18
N PRO A 675 14.05 -30.91 -4.66
CA PRO A 675 14.94 -31.64 -3.76
C PRO A 675 15.65 -30.76 -2.72
N LEU A 676 16.05 -29.54 -3.09
CA LEU A 676 16.67 -28.58 -2.17
C LEU A 676 15.68 -28.08 -1.12
N VAL A 677 14.41 -27.91 -1.49
CA VAL A 677 13.34 -27.57 -0.55
C VAL A 677 13.12 -28.71 0.43
N ILE A 678 13.12 -29.97 -0.01
CA ILE A 678 12.99 -31.13 0.89
C ILE A 678 14.18 -31.22 1.86
N GLU A 679 15.42 -31.09 1.35
CA GLU A 679 16.62 -31.04 2.21
C GLU A 679 16.55 -29.88 3.21
N PHE A 680 16.00 -28.74 2.81
CA PHE A 680 15.75 -27.61 3.69
C PHE A 680 14.70 -27.95 4.77
N LEU A 681 13.57 -28.56 4.42
CA LEU A 681 12.51 -28.92 5.36
C LEU A 681 12.98 -29.89 6.45
N ASP A 682 13.89 -30.82 6.14
CA ASP A 682 14.43 -31.82 7.07
C ASP A 682 15.14 -31.23 8.31
N HIS A 683 15.36 -29.91 8.35
CA HIS A 683 15.91 -29.21 9.52
C HIS A 683 14.89 -29.01 10.66
N TRP A 684 13.59 -29.24 10.44
CA TRP A 684 12.54 -29.07 11.45
C TRP A 684 11.65 -30.30 11.60
N ASP A 685 11.22 -30.59 12.83
CA ASP A 685 10.35 -31.74 13.14
C ASP A 685 8.97 -31.68 12.47
N CYS A 686 8.55 -30.51 12.00
CA CYS A 686 7.30 -30.31 11.28
C CYS A 686 7.37 -30.72 9.79
N ALA A 687 8.52 -31.16 9.26
CA ALA A 687 8.69 -31.51 7.85
C ALA A 687 7.61 -32.47 7.33
N LEU A 688 7.31 -33.54 8.07
CA LEU A 688 6.29 -34.53 7.70
C LEU A 688 4.87 -33.92 7.68
N GLN A 689 4.59 -33.00 8.60
CA GLN A 689 3.33 -32.26 8.62
C GLN A 689 3.19 -31.36 7.40
N VAL A 690 4.27 -30.67 7.02
CA VAL A 690 4.31 -29.79 5.85
C VAL A 690 4.09 -30.56 4.56
N VAL A 691 4.75 -31.71 4.39
CA VAL A 691 4.61 -32.56 3.19
C VAL A 691 3.18 -33.05 3.02
N VAL A 692 2.56 -33.59 4.08
CA VAL A 692 1.18 -34.10 3.96
C VAL A 692 0.16 -32.99 3.79
N GLY A 693 0.36 -31.84 4.45
CA GLY A 693 -0.47 -30.66 4.29
C GLY A 693 -0.43 -30.12 2.86
N CYS A 694 0.77 -30.07 2.27
CA CYS A 694 0.96 -29.74 0.86
C CYS A 694 0.24 -30.74 -0.05
N ALA A 695 0.49 -32.05 0.12
CA ALA A 695 -0.11 -33.10 -0.72
C ALA A 695 -1.65 -33.01 -0.74
N ARG A 696 -2.28 -32.80 0.43
CA ARG A 696 -3.75 -32.70 0.56
C ARG A 696 -4.36 -31.47 -0.13
N LYS A 697 -3.57 -30.42 -0.38
CA LYS A 697 -4.02 -29.20 -1.06
C LYS A 697 -3.63 -29.15 -2.54
N THR A 698 -2.79 -30.07 -2.98
CA THR A 698 -2.32 -30.20 -4.38
C THR A 698 -3.15 -31.21 -5.16
N GLU A 699 -3.24 -31.02 -6.48
CA GLU A 699 -3.91 -31.97 -7.37
C GLU A 699 -3.22 -33.34 -7.37
N MET A 700 -4.02 -34.42 -7.42
CA MET A 700 -3.51 -35.80 -7.36
C MET A 700 -2.56 -36.15 -8.50
N SER A 701 -2.69 -35.49 -9.66
CA SER A 701 -1.81 -35.63 -10.82
C SER A 701 -0.34 -35.32 -10.50
N ARG A 702 -0.09 -34.43 -9.52
CA ARG A 702 1.26 -33.98 -9.14
C ARG A 702 1.87 -34.82 -8.02
N TRP A 703 1.12 -35.73 -7.40
CA TRP A 703 1.58 -36.51 -6.24
C TRP A 703 2.73 -37.46 -6.58
N SER A 704 2.73 -38.08 -7.76
CA SER A 704 3.84 -38.95 -8.18
C SER A 704 5.16 -38.19 -8.17
N TYR A 705 5.18 -36.99 -8.74
CA TYR A 705 6.36 -36.14 -8.79
C TYR A 705 6.84 -35.73 -7.38
N LEU A 706 5.91 -35.37 -6.49
CA LEU A 706 6.24 -35.06 -5.10
C LEU A 706 6.84 -36.27 -4.37
N PHE A 707 6.19 -37.43 -4.42
CA PHE A 707 6.62 -38.62 -3.68
C PHE A 707 7.82 -39.33 -4.28
N ASP A 708 8.14 -39.10 -5.56
CA ASP A 708 9.40 -39.52 -6.17
C ASP A 708 10.61 -38.84 -5.50
N VAL A 709 10.45 -37.60 -5.02
CA VAL A 709 11.51 -36.83 -4.34
C VAL A 709 11.48 -37.02 -2.82
N VAL A 710 10.31 -36.95 -2.20
CA VAL A 710 10.17 -37.02 -0.73
C VAL A 710 10.28 -38.45 -0.19
N GLY A 711 9.98 -39.45 -1.03
CA GLY A 711 9.92 -40.86 -0.66
C GLY A 711 8.48 -41.37 -0.50
N ALA A 712 8.35 -42.70 -0.39
CA ALA A 712 7.06 -43.37 -0.44
C ALA A 712 6.14 -42.97 0.73
N PRO A 713 4.85 -42.63 0.49
CA PRO A 713 3.91 -42.22 1.54
C PRO A 713 3.81 -43.18 2.72
N ARG A 714 3.92 -44.49 2.46
CA ARG A 714 3.87 -45.55 3.49
C ARG A 714 5.05 -45.46 4.46
N GLU A 715 6.24 -45.13 3.97
CA GLU A 715 7.42 -44.94 4.81
C GLU A 715 7.31 -43.67 5.66
N LEU A 716 6.74 -42.60 5.09
CA LEU A 716 6.48 -41.34 5.80
C LEU A 716 5.44 -41.54 6.91
N PHE A 717 4.39 -42.32 6.66
CA PHE A 717 3.40 -42.72 7.68
C PHE A 717 4.05 -43.48 8.84
N GLU A 718 4.88 -44.48 8.56
CA GLU A 718 5.61 -45.24 9.59
C GLU A 718 6.61 -44.36 10.37
N LYS A 719 7.25 -43.37 9.71
CA LYS A 719 8.07 -42.36 10.39
C LYS A 719 7.24 -41.51 11.36
N CYS A 720 6.04 -41.05 10.96
CA CYS A 720 5.12 -40.31 11.84
C CYS A 720 4.72 -41.15 13.07
N LEU A 721 4.41 -42.44 12.88
CA LEU A 721 4.07 -43.36 13.97
C LEU A 721 5.22 -43.57 14.96
N LYS A 722 6.47 -43.56 14.50
CA LYS A 722 7.67 -43.66 15.36
C LYS A 722 7.92 -42.34 16.10
N ALA A 723 7.72 -41.21 15.43
CA ALA A 723 7.85 -39.87 16.01
C ALA A 723 6.68 -39.46 16.93
N HIS A 724 5.68 -40.34 17.13
CA HIS A 724 4.47 -40.06 17.92
C HIS A 724 3.63 -38.87 17.39
N GLN A 725 3.78 -38.53 16.10
CA GLN A 725 2.99 -37.49 15.43
C GLN A 725 1.68 -38.09 14.90
N LEU A 726 0.75 -38.44 15.80
CA LEU A 726 -0.44 -39.21 15.46
C LEU A 726 -1.43 -38.44 14.55
N LYS A 727 -1.61 -37.12 14.78
CA LYS A 727 -2.43 -36.24 13.93
C LYS A 727 -1.86 -36.11 12.50
N THR A 728 -0.54 -36.07 12.35
CA THR A 728 0.09 -36.06 11.03
C THR A 728 -0.07 -37.40 10.32
N ALA A 729 0.10 -38.51 11.07
CA ALA A 729 -0.09 -39.85 10.55
C ALA A 729 -1.52 -40.10 10.06
N SER A 730 -2.55 -39.57 10.73
CA SER A 730 -3.94 -39.68 10.25
C SER A 730 -4.15 -38.98 8.90
N SER A 731 -3.51 -37.83 8.69
CA SER A 731 -3.55 -37.14 7.39
C SER A 731 -2.89 -37.95 6.27
N TYR A 732 -1.85 -38.73 6.56
CA TYR A 732 -1.23 -39.63 5.58
C TYR A 732 -2.12 -40.84 5.24
N LEU A 733 -3.03 -41.28 6.12
CA LEU A 733 -4.00 -42.34 5.79
C LEU A 733 -4.91 -41.92 4.62
N LEU A 734 -5.29 -40.64 4.57
CA LEU A 734 -6.06 -40.09 3.45
C LEU A 734 -5.27 -40.18 2.15
N VAL A 735 -3.99 -39.81 2.16
CA VAL A 735 -3.12 -39.88 0.98
C VAL A 735 -2.94 -41.34 0.52
N LEU A 736 -2.67 -42.26 1.44
CA LEU A 736 -2.52 -43.69 1.16
C LEU A 736 -3.78 -44.31 0.56
N HIS A 737 -4.97 -43.89 1.02
CA HIS A 737 -6.24 -44.35 0.48
C HIS A 737 -6.42 -43.94 -0.98
N HIS A 738 -6.14 -42.69 -1.30
CA HIS A 738 -6.31 -42.16 -2.66
C HIS A 738 -5.28 -42.72 -3.66
N LEU A 739 -4.07 -43.06 -3.21
CA LEU A 739 -3.05 -43.69 -4.06
C LEU A 739 -3.25 -45.20 -4.26
N GLU A 740 -4.34 -45.78 -3.77
CA GLU A 740 -4.62 -47.23 -3.79
C GLU A 740 -3.51 -48.08 -3.12
N GLN A 741 -2.67 -47.46 -2.27
CA GLN A 741 -1.56 -48.11 -1.55
C GLN A 741 -1.97 -48.65 -0.17
N LEU A 742 -3.25 -48.54 0.21
CA LEU A 742 -3.80 -49.21 1.38
C LEU A 742 -4.03 -50.71 1.08
N GLU A 743 -2.97 -51.49 1.13
CA GLU A 743 -3.07 -52.96 1.20
C GLU A 743 -3.48 -53.37 2.63
N GLY A 744 -4.75 -53.15 2.97
CA GLY A 744 -5.36 -53.55 4.24
C GLY A 744 -5.57 -52.41 5.25
N THR A 745 -6.56 -52.58 6.14
CA THR A 745 -6.95 -51.62 7.19
C THR A 745 -6.03 -51.63 8.42
N ASP A 746 -5.02 -52.50 8.45
CA ASP A 746 -4.10 -52.67 9.58
C ASP A 746 -3.41 -51.38 10.00
N ASP A 747 -3.04 -50.51 9.05
CA ASP A 747 -2.35 -49.25 9.34
C ASP A 747 -3.26 -48.23 10.04
N ALA A 748 -4.55 -48.19 9.67
CA ALA A 748 -5.55 -47.38 10.36
C ALA A 748 -5.89 -47.94 11.76
N PHE A 749 -5.96 -49.27 11.92
CA PHE A 749 -6.13 -49.93 13.22
C PHE A 749 -4.93 -49.71 14.15
N LYS A 750 -3.70 -49.78 13.63
CA LYS A 750 -2.47 -49.45 14.39
C LYS A 750 -2.50 -48.01 14.91
N LEU A 751 -2.91 -47.06 14.08
CA LEU A 751 -3.03 -45.66 14.47
C LEU A 751 -4.14 -45.48 15.53
N LEU A 752 -5.31 -46.10 15.33
CA LEU A 752 -6.42 -46.06 16.29
C LEU A 752 -6.01 -46.62 17.66
N HIS A 753 -5.33 -47.76 17.68
CA HIS A 753 -4.82 -48.35 18.93
C HIS A 753 -3.87 -47.38 19.65
N LYS A 754 -2.92 -46.76 18.93
CA LYS A 754 -1.99 -45.77 19.53
C LYS A 754 -2.72 -44.51 20.03
N ALA A 755 -3.73 -44.01 19.31
CA ALA A 755 -4.53 -42.86 19.72
C ALA A 755 -5.34 -43.15 20.99
N LEU A 756 -5.97 -44.34 21.07
CA LEU A 756 -6.73 -44.80 22.24
C LEU A 756 -5.83 -44.97 23.48
N VAL A 757 -4.65 -45.59 23.31
CA VAL A 757 -3.66 -45.72 24.40
C VAL A 757 -3.12 -44.35 24.83
N GLY A 758 -2.96 -43.41 23.90
CA GLY A 758 -2.56 -42.03 24.18
C GLY A 758 -3.65 -41.14 24.80
N GLY A 759 -4.90 -41.64 24.90
CA GLY A 759 -6.03 -40.88 25.43
C GLY A 759 -6.57 -39.78 24.50
N ASP A 760 -6.16 -39.74 23.23
CA ASP A 760 -6.66 -38.76 22.26
C ASP A 760 -8.00 -39.22 21.67
N LEU A 761 -9.07 -38.92 22.39
CA LEU A 761 -10.43 -39.30 22.03
C LEU A 761 -10.93 -38.59 20.75
N ILE A 762 -10.42 -37.39 20.48
CA ILE A 762 -10.80 -36.60 19.30
C ILE A 762 -10.26 -37.27 18.05
N LEU A 763 -8.95 -37.56 18.03
CA LEU A 763 -8.31 -38.25 16.93
C LEU A 763 -8.88 -39.67 16.73
N SER A 764 -9.15 -40.37 17.83
CA SER A 764 -9.77 -41.71 17.77
C SER A 764 -11.13 -41.66 17.08
N LYS A 765 -11.95 -40.65 17.38
CA LYS A 765 -13.26 -40.44 16.73
C LYS A 765 -13.13 -40.14 15.24
N GLU A 766 -12.14 -39.34 14.83
CA GLU A 766 -11.86 -39.06 13.42
C GLU A 766 -11.45 -40.30 12.64
N ILE A 767 -10.55 -41.12 13.22
CA ILE A 767 -10.10 -42.36 12.59
C ILE A 767 -11.25 -43.35 12.45
N ILE A 768 -12.14 -43.46 13.45
CA ILE A 768 -13.33 -44.31 13.36
C ILE A 768 -14.28 -43.82 12.26
N ARG A 769 -14.49 -42.50 12.14
CA ARG A 769 -15.29 -41.92 11.05
C ARG A 769 -14.70 -42.24 9.68
N PHE A 770 -13.38 -42.13 9.54
CA PHE A 770 -12.67 -42.49 8.31
C PHE A 770 -12.84 -43.99 7.99
N LEU A 771 -12.62 -44.88 8.96
CA LEU A 771 -12.81 -46.32 8.78
C LEU A 771 -14.26 -46.68 8.40
N HIS A 772 -15.25 -46.01 8.98
CA HIS A 772 -16.66 -46.16 8.62
C HIS A 772 -16.95 -45.66 7.19
N SER A 773 -16.29 -44.58 6.75
CA SER A 773 -16.47 -44.07 5.38
C SER A 773 -15.93 -45.03 4.30
N ILE A 774 -14.91 -45.82 4.62
CA ILE A 774 -14.30 -46.80 3.70
C ILE A 774 -15.08 -48.12 3.69
N ASP A 775 -15.80 -48.45 4.76
CA ASP A 775 -16.54 -49.71 4.89
C ASP A 775 -18.01 -49.53 5.28
N PRO A 776 -18.90 -49.35 4.28
CA PRO A 776 -20.34 -49.34 4.51
C PRO A 776 -20.92 -50.71 4.90
N SER A 777 -20.13 -51.80 4.87
CA SER A 777 -20.59 -53.14 5.25
C SER A 777 -20.53 -53.41 6.76
N GLY A 778 -19.86 -52.55 7.53
CA GLY A 778 -19.82 -52.58 9.00
C GLY A 778 -18.89 -53.64 9.60
N VAL A 779 -18.06 -54.30 8.81
CA VAL A 779 -17.11 -55.34 9.26
C VAL A 779 -15.97 -54.72 10.07
N TYR A 780 -15.43 -53.58 9.64
CA TYR A 780 -14.40 -52.89 10.41
C TYR A 780 -14.92 -52.36 11.75
N MET A 781 -16.22 -52.02 11.84
CA MET A 781 -16.82 -51.58 13.09
C MET A 781 -16.84 -52.69 14.15
N GLN A 782 -17.00 -53.95 13.75
CA GLN A 782 -16.92 -55.10 14.67
C GLN A 782 -15.50 -55.25 15.23
N ASN A 783 -14.48 -55.16 14.37
CA ASN A 783 -13.07 -55.21 14.79
C ASN A 783 -12.69 -54.01 15.69
N ILE A 784 -13.27 -52.82 15.45
CA ILE A 784 -13.09 -51.65 16.33
C ILE A 784 -13.69 -51.93 17.71
N MET A 785 -14.89 -52.51 17.79
CA MET A 785 -15.51 -52.86 19.07
C MET A 785 -14.67 -53.89 19.84
N ASP A 786 -14.14 -54.91 19.15
CA ASP A 786 -13.23 -55.89 19.76
C ASP A 786 -11.92 -55.23 20.26
N LEU A 787 -11.37 -54.26 19.53
CA LEU A 787 -10.20 -53.49 19.95
C LEU A 787 -10.49 -52.68 21.22
N ILE A 788 -11.64 -52.00 21.27
CA ILE A 788 -12.08 -51.21 22.42
C ILE A 788 -12.34 -52.10 23.63
N ASP A 789 -12.98 -53.26 23.43
CA ASP A 789 -13.24 -54.23 24.50
C ASP A 789 -11.95 -54.82 25.09
N ASN A 790 -10.92 -55.01 24.26
CA ASN A 790 -9.58 -55.42 24.73
C ASN A 790 -8.83 -54.30 25.47
N LEU A 791 -9.04 -53.03 25.10
CA LEU A 791 -8.40 -51.86 25.72
C LEU A 791 -9.11 -51.34 26.98
N LYS A 792 -10.32 -51.82 27.30
CA LYS A 792 -11.08 -51.47 28.52
C LYS A 792 -10.29 -51.63 29.83
N ASN A 793 -9.28 -52.50 29.85
CA ASN A 793 -8.42 -52.75 31.02
C ASN A 793 -7.21 -51.79 31.14
N THR A 794 -6.96 -50.94 30.14
CA THR A 794 -5.78 -50.06 30.03
C THR A 794 -6.11 -48.57 29.92
N LEU A 795 -7.39 -48.20 29.81
CA LEU A 795 -7.83 -46.80 29.77
C LEU A 795 -7.89 -46.20 31.18
N PRO A 796 -7.48 -44.94 31.40
CA PRO A 796 -7.65 -44.28 32.69
C PRO A 796 -9.14 -44.15 33.03
N GLU A 797 -9.51 -44.48 34.28
CA GLU A 797 -10.88 -44.36 34.78
C GLU A 797 -11.41 -42.94 34.58
N ILE A 798 -12.43 -42.80 33.73
CA ILE A 798 -13.18 -41.55 33.60
C ILE A 798 -13.92 -41.34 34.93
N SER A 799 -13.49 -40.35 35.71
CA SER A 799 -14.19 -39.91 36.90
C SER A 799 -15.56 -39.39 36.50
N ASN A 800 -16.60 -40.20 36.72
CA ASN A 800 -18.00 -39.82 36.59
C ASN A 800 -18.33 -38.69 37.57
N ASN A 801 -18.25 -37.45 37.10
CA ASN A 801 -18.97 -36.31 37.67
C ASN A 801 -19.21 -35.27 36.57
N ILE A 802 -20.11 -35.60 35.65
CA ILE A 802 -20.86 -34.62 34.86
C ILE A 802 -22.35 -34.97 35.07
N PRO A 803 -23.22 -34.00 35.41
CA PRO A 803 -24.63 -34.28 35.62
C PRO A 803 -25.25 -34.82 34.33
N VAL A 804 -26.00 -35.91 34.47
CA VAL A 804 -26.90 -36.44 33.45
C VAL A 804 -28.02 -35.43 33.25
N ASN A 805 -27.84 -34.49 32.32
CA ASN A 805 -28.90 -33.76 31.62
C ASN A 805 -28.26 -33.02 30.45
N GLY A 806 -28.53 -33.47 29.22
CA GLY A 806 -28.07 -32.79 28.01
C GLY A 806 -27.94 -33.63 26.74
N LEU A 807 -28.34 -34.91 26.74
CA LEU A 807 -28.37 -35.77 25.55
C LEU A 807 -29.79 -36.28 25.30
N SER A 808 -30.71 -35.35 25.06
CA SER A 808 -32.03 -35.62 24.48
C SER A 808 -32.71 -34.30 24.08
N GLN A 809 -32.09 -33.52 23.20
CA GLN A 809 -32.72 -32.35 22.55
C GLN A 809 -31.78 -31.76 21.48
N LEU A 810 -31.46 -32.56 20.46
CA LEU A 810 -30.89 -32.07 19.20
C LEU A 810 -31.33 -33.02 18.10
N ASP A 811 -32.64 -33.13 17.92
CA ASP A 811 -33.29 -33.54 16.67
C ASP A 811 -34.76 -33.11 16.83
N GLU A 812 -35.28 -32.41 15.82
CA GLU A 812 -36.66 -31.90 15.73
C GLU A 812 -37.00 -30.67 16.58
N GLU A 813 -36.58 -29.48 16.13
CA GLU A 813 -37.39 -28.24 16.06
C GLU A 813 -36.46 -27.04 15.84
N ASP A 814 -36.26 -26.65 14.58
CA ASP A 814 -36.05 -25.25 14.15
C ASP A 814 -36.22 -25.15 12.63
N GLU A 815 -37.38 -25.63 12.15
CA GLU A 815 -37.94 -25.23 10.86
C GLU A 815 -38.92 -24.08 11.09
N TYR A 816 -38.43 -22.97 11.68
CA TYR A 816 -39.15 -21.71 11.74
C TYR A 816 -38.23 -20.55 11.36
N ASN A 817 -38.37 -20.12 10.10
CA ASN A 817 -38.19 -18.75 9.61
C ASN A 817 -37.30 -17.81 10.45
N LEU A 818 -36.00 -18.05 10.45
CA LEU A 818 -35.03 -16.97 10.47
C LEU A 818 -34.50 -16.85 9.05
N THR A 819 -35.04 -15.88 8.32
CA THR A 819 -34.44 -15.38 7.10
C THR A 819 -33.02 -14.92 7.44
N LEU A 820 -32.05 -15.83 7.28
CA LEU A 820 -30.63 -15.52 7.22
C LEU A 820 -30.49 -14.39 6.20
N GLN A 821 -30.29 -13.17 6.71
CA GLN A 821 -30.11 -11.98 5.90
C GLN A 821 -28.85 -12.21 5.09
N ARG A 822 -29.02 -12.61 3.82
CA ARG A 822 -27.92 -12.80 2.88
C ARG A 822 -27.24 -11.45 2.69
N THR A 823 -26.12 -11.28 3.38
CA THR A 823 -25.16 -10.23 3.09
C THR A 823 -24.34 -10.74 1.93
N PHE A 824 -24.34 -10.02 0.82
CA PHE A 824 -23.52 -10.36 -0.33
C PHE A 824 -22.28 -9.46 -0.32
N SER A 825 -21.09 -10.07 -0.43
CA SER A 825 -19.79 -9.39 -0.52
C SER A 825 -19.08 -9.80 -1.81
N ALA A 826 -18.35 -8.86 -2.41
CA ALA A 826 -17.81 -8.93 -3.77
C ALA A 826 -16.65 -9.92 -3.97
N ARG A 827 -16.07 -10.49 -2.90
CA ARG A 827 -14.89 -11.36 -3.04
C ARG A 827 -14.92 -12.56 -2.11
N LYS A 828 -15.45 -13.68 -2.59
CA LYS A 828 -14.88 -14.99 -2.26
C LYS A 828 -13.64 -15.15 -3.14
N ARG A 829 -12.45 -14.81 -2.63
CA ARG A 829 -11.20 -15.13 -3.32
C ARG A 829 -10.73 -16.51 -2.86
N GLU A 830 -10.55 -17.40 -3.83
CA GLU A 830 -9.64 -18.55 -3.75
C GLU A 830 -8.21 -18.00 -3.72
N GLY A 831 -7.83 -17.40 -2.61
CA GLY A 831 -6.43 -17.22 -2.27
C GLY A 831 -6.08 -18.29 -1.24
N LEU A 832 -4.81 -18.67 -1.16
CA LEU A 832 -4.19 -19.37 -0.03
C LEU A 832 -4.25 -18.49 1.25
N GLY A 833 -5.45 -18.03 1.59
CA GLY A 833 -5.77 -17.38 2.84
C GLY A 833 -5.77 -18.43 3.92
N ILE A 834 -5.27 -18.04 5.09
CA ILE A 834 -5.24 -18.87 6.28
C ILE A 834 -6.70 -19.13 6.69
N THR A 835 -7.27 -20.20 6.15
CA THR A 835 -8.37 -20.89 6.78
C THR A 835 -7.73 -21.82 7.79
N LEU A 836 -7.54 -21.30 9.00
CA LEU A 836 -7.55 -22.19 10.17
C LEU A 836 -8.98 -22.72 10.20
N GLU A 837 -9.18 -23.92 9.64
CA GLU A 837 -10.33 -24.73 10.04
C GLU A 837 -10.23 -24.84 11.57
N GLU A 838 -11.13 -24.18 12.28
CA GLU A 838 -11.27 -24.36 13.73
C GLU A 838 -11.47 -25.86 13.99
N GLU A 839 -10.59 -26.44 14.83
CA GLU A 839 -10.58 -27.85 15.24
C GLU A 839 -11.94 -28.33 15.77
#